data_AF-A0A4X1THJ6-F1
#
_entry.id   AF-A0A4X1THJ6-F1
#
_cell.length_a   1.000
_cell.length_b   1.000
_cell.length_c   1.000
_cell.angle_alpha   90.00
_cell.angle_beta   90.00
_cell.angle_gamma   90.00
#
_symmetry.space_group_name_H-M   'P 1'
#
loop_
_entity.id
_entity.type
_entity.pdbx_description
1 polymer ?
#
loop_
_entity_poly.entity_id
_entity_poly.type
_entity_poly.pdbx_seq_one_letter_code
_entity_poly.pdbx_strand_id
1 'polypeptide(L)'
;MSSSPLSKKRRVSGPDPKPGSNCSPAHSVLSEVPSVPTNGMAKNGSEADIDEGLYSRQLYVLGHEAMKRLQTSSVLVSGLRGLGVEIAKNIILGGVKAVTLHDQGTAQWADLSSQFYLREEDIGKNRAEVSQPRLAELNSYVPVSAYTGPLVEDFLSGFQVVVLTNTPLEDQLRVGEFCHSRGIKLVVADTRGLFGQLFCDFGEEMILTDSNGEQPLSAMVSMVTKDNPGVVTCLDEARHGFESGDFVSFSEVQGMIELNGSQPMEIKVLGPYTFSICDTSGFSDYIRGGIVSQVKVPKKISFKSLLASLAEPDFVMTDFAKYSRPAQLHIGFQALHQFCAQHGRPPRPRNEEDATELVTLARAVNARALPAVQQDSLDEDLIRKLAYVAAGDLAPINAFIGGLAAQEVMKACSGKFMPIMQWLYFDALECLPEDKEALTEDKCLPRQNRFDGQVAVFGSDLQEKLGKQKYFLVGAGAIGCELLKNFAMIGLGCGEGGEIVVTDMDTIEKSNLNRQFLFRPWDVTKLKSDTAAAAVRQMNPHIRVTSHQNRVGPDTERIYDDDFFQNLDGVANALDNVDARMYMDRRCVYYRKPLLESGTLGTKGNVQVVIPFLTESYSSSQDPPEKSIPICTLKNFPNAIEHTLQWARDEFEGLFKQPAENVNQYLTDPKFVERTLRLAGTQPLEVLEAVQRSLVLQRPQTWADCVTWACHHWHTQYSNNIRQLLHNFPPDQLTSSGAPFWSGPKRCPHPLTFDVNNPLHLDYVMAAANLFAQTYGLTGSQDRAAVATLLQSVHVPEFTPKSGVKIHVSDQELQSANASVDDSRLEELKATLPSPEKLSGFKMYPIDFEKDDDSNFHMDFIVAASNLRAENYDIPPADRHKSKLIAGKIIPAIATTTAAVVGLVCLELYKVVQGHRQLDSYKNGFLNLALPFFGFSEPLAAPRHQYYNQEWTLWDRFEVQGLQPNGEEMTLKQFLDYFKTEHKLEITMLSQGVSMLYSFFMPAAKLKERLDQPMTEIVSRVSKRKLGRHVRALVLELCCNDESGEDVEVPYVRYTIR
;
A
#
# COMPACT_ATOMS: atom_id res chain seq x y z
N MET A 1 10.36 -8.34 25.18
CA MET A 1 11.17 -7.96 26.37
C MET A 1 12.63 -8.01 25.98
N SER A 2 13.23 -6.87 25.64
CA SER A 2 14.59 -6.55 26.04
C SER A 2 14.65 -5.04 26.16
N SER A 3 15.13 -4.58 27.31
CA SER A 3 15.15 -3.20 27.76
C SER A 3 16.61 -2.82 27.93
N SER A 4 17.04 -1.69 27.40
CA SER A 4 18.32 -1.08 27.78
C SER A 4 18.20 0.44 27.72
N PRO A 5 18.51 1.18 28.79
CA PRO A 5 18.25 2.61 28.90
C PRO A 5 19.51 3.48 28.76
N LEU A 6 19.26 4.75 28.41
CA LEU A 6 20.00 5.98 28.79
C LEU A 6 21.26 6.42 28.03
N SER A 7 21.03 7.41 27.16
CA SER A 7 21.53 8.81 27.22
C SER A 7 23.00 9.11 27.57
N LYS A 8 23.67 9.84 26.69
CA LYS A 8 24.77 10.76 27.05
C LYS A 8 24.40 12.20 26.70
N LYS A 9 24.22 13.02 27.74
CA LYS A 9 24.13 14.48 27.70
C LYS A 9 25.43 15.08 27.14
N ARG A 10 25.35 15.98 26.14
CA ARG A 10 26.45 16.89 25.79
C ARG A 10 26.30 18.20 26.58
N ARG A 11 27.39 18.61 27.24
CA ARG A 11 27.54 19.86 27.99
C ARG A 11 27.67 21.06 27.04
N VAL A 12 27.07 22.17 27.46
CA VAL A 12 27.27 23.53 26.94
C VAL A 12 28.30 24.25 27.82
N SER A 13 29.24 24.95 27.20
CA SER A 13 30.00 26.09 27.77
C SER A 13 30.72 26.85 26.65
N GLY A 14 30.36 28.12 26.40
CA GLY A 14 30.98 29.07 25.44
C GLY A 14 32.29 29.70 25.95
N PRO A 15 32.63 30.99 25.67
CA PRO A 15 32.23 31.93 24.61
C PRO A 15 33.44 32.47 23.77
N ASP A 16 33.15 33.35 22.80
CA ASP A 16 34.06 34.07 21.87
C ASP A 16 35.32 34.73 22.45
N PRO A 17 36.28 35.09 21.58
CA PRO A 17 36.49 36.53 21.35
C PRO A 17 36.75 36.95 19.87
N LYS A 18 35.93 37.92 19.41
CA LYS A 18 36.17 39.22 18.73
C LYS A 18 37.47 39.55 17.92
N PRO A 19 37.42 40.59 17.04
CA PRO A 19 37.89 40.54 15.65
C PRO A 19 39.19 41.33 15.36
N GLY A 20 39.83 41.00 14.24
CA GLY A 20 40.98 41.73 13.70
C GLY A 20 40.65 42.36 12.34
N SER A 21 40.57 43.69 12.34
CA SER A 21 40.51 44.58 11.17
C SER A 21 41.84 44.60 10.40
N ASN A 22 41.79 44.67 9.07
CA ASN A 22 42.73 45.48 8.28
C ASN A 22 42.14 45.81 6.89
N CYS A 23 42.08 47.10 6.59
CA CYS A 23 41.65 47.69 5.33
C CYS A 23 42.81 47.89 4.34
N SER A 24 42.42 48.02 3.05
CA SER A 24 42.99 48.85 1.95
C SER A 24 43.42 48.05 0.70
N PRO A 25 43.42 48.63 -0.52
CA PRO A 25 42.21 48.90 -1.31
C PRO A 25 42.32 48.48 -2.80
N ALA A 26 41.14 48.42 -3.45
CA ALA A 26 40.84 48.67 -4.87
C ALA A 26 41.70 48.04 -5.99
N HIS A 27 41.07 47.16 -6.78
CA HIS A 27 41.07 47.28 -8.25
C HIS A 27 39.80 46.64 -8.85
N SER A 28 39.14 47.41 -9.71
CA SER A 28 37.91 47.13 -10.43
C SER A 28 38.14 46.26 -11.66
N VAL A 29 37.47 45.11 -11.80
CA VAL A 29 37.14 44.50 -13.11
C VAL A 29 35.83 43.69 -12.99
N LEU A 30 34.93 43.98 -13.92
CA LEU A 30 33.70 43.27 -14.34
C LEU A 30 33.48 41.85 -13.79
N SER A 31 32.37 41.62 -13.08
CA SER A 31 31.93 40.29 -12.67
C SER A 31 30.88 39.72 -13.63
N GLU A 32 31.28 38.67 -14.33
CA GLU A 32 30.41 37.67 -14.95
C GLU A 32 29.55 36.97 -13.88
N VAL A 33 28.40 36.46 -14.34
CA VAL A 33 27.43 35.66 -13.59
C VAL A 33 28.12 34.44 -12.94
N PRO A 34 27.93 34.16 -11.64
CA PRO A 34 28.54 32.99 -11.02
C PRO A 34 27.84 31.71 -11.50
N SER A 35 28.64 30.84 -12.10
CA SER A 35 28.31 29.46 -12.44
C SER A 35 27.81 28.70 -11.21
N VAL A 36 26.63 28.10 -11.34
CA VAL A 36 26.05 27.12 -10.43
C VAL A 36 27.08 25.99 -10.16
N PRO A 37 27.33 25.58 -8.91
CA PRO A 37 28.20 24.45 -8.64
C PRO A 37 27.55 23.18 -9.19
N THR A 38 28.23 22.54 -10.15
CA THR A 38 27.88 21.22 -10.67
C THR A 38 27.97 20.19 -9.56
N ASN A 39 26.82 19.77 -9.04
CA ASN A 39 26.71 18.56 -8.23
C ASN A 39 27.14 17.35 -9.07
N GLY A 40 28.18 16.66 -8.62
CA GLY A 40 28.65 15.41 -9.21
C GLY A 40 27.64 14.29 -9.01
N MET A 41 26.75 14.11 -9.98
CA MET A 41 26.15 12.82 -10.26
C MET A 41 26.84 12.23 -11.48
N ALA A 42 27.45 11.07 -11.30
CA ALA A 42 28.03 10.30 -12.39
C ALA A 42 26.92 9.97 -13.41
N LYS A 43 26.96 10.63 -14.57
CA LYS A 43 26.23 10.20 -15.77
C LYS A 43 26.97 8.99 -16.35
N ASN A 44 26.56 7.79 -15.95
CA ASN A 44 26.82 6.57 -16.70
C ASN A 44 25.46 6.04 -17.20
N GLY A 45 25.21 6.17 -18.51
CA GLY A 45 24.01 5.70 -19.20
C GLY A 45 23.61 6.64 -20.34
N SER A 46 23.72 6.18 -21.59
CA SER A 46 23.37 6.90 -22.83
C SER A 46 21.90 6.63 -23.21
N GLU A 47 21.18 7.65 -23.70
CA GLU A 47 19.80 7.61 -24.27
C GLU A 47 18.69 6.94 -23.41
N ALA A 48 17.79 7.77 -22.84
CA ALA A 48 16.46 7.38 -22.34
C ALA A 48 16.39 6.26 -21.26
N ASP A 49 17.27 6.28 -20.25
CA ASP A 49 17.17 5.34 -19.12
C ASP A 49 16.19 5.85 -18.04
N ILE A 50 15.25 4.98 -17.64
CA ILE A 50 14.30 5.24 -16.54
C ILE A 50 15.03 5.11 -15.19
N ASP A 51 14.88 6.09 -14.30
CA ASP A 51 15.42 6.04 -12.93
C ASP A 51 14.59 5.08 -12.06
N GLU A 52 14.97 3.80 -12.03
CA GLU A 52 14.30 2.77 -11.21
C GLU A 52 14.34 3.10 -9.71
N GLY A 53 15.32 3.88 -9.24
CA GLY A 53 15.41 4.30 -7.83
C GLY A 53 14.30 5.29 -7.45
N LEU A 54 13.87 6.15 -8.37
CA LEU A 54 12.74 7.07 -8.17
C LEU A 54 11.40 6.38 -8.47
N TYR A 55 11.30 5.70 -9.62
CA TYR A 55 10.04 5.16 -10.14
C TYR A 55 9.73 3.73 -9.72
N SER A 56 10.54 3.11 -8.85
CA SER A 56 10.44 1.70 -8.44
C SER A 56 9.00 1.21 -8.26
N ARG A 57 8.22 1.88 -7.40
CA ARG A 57 6.86 1.42 -7.04
C ARG A 57 5.85 1.63 -8.16
N GLN A 58 6.05 2.65 -8.99
CA GLN A 58 5.22 2.96 -10.15
C GLN A 58 5.51 2.01 -11.32
N LEU A 59 6.76 1.57 -11.50
CA LEU A 59 7.15 0.61 -12.54
C LEU A 59 6.44 -0.73 -12.37
N TYR A 60 6.19 -1.18 -11.14
CA TYR A 60 5.40 -2.38 -10.90
C TYR A 60 3.90 -2.22 -11.22
N VAL A 61 3.43 -1.01 -11.47
CA VAL A 61 2.06 -0.71 -11.90
C VAL A 61 1.98 -0.56 -13.42
N LEU A 62 2.86 0.27 -13.99
CA LEU A 62 2.81 0.63 -15.42
C LEU A 62 3.66 -0.29 -16.31
N GLY A 63 4.83 -0.70 -15.82
CA GLY A 63 5.89 -1.34 -16.60
C GLY A 63 6.79 -0.34 -17.33
N HIS A 64 8.01 -0.78 -17.68
CA HIS A 64 9.01 0.06 -18.35
C HIS A 64 8.54 0.60 -19.70
N GLU A 65 7.81 -0.20 -20.49
CA GLU A 65 7.36 0.22 -21.82
C GLU A 65 6.36 1.37 -21.77
N ALA A 66 5.37 1.28 -20.87
CA ALA A 66 4.43 2.37 -20.63
C ALA A 66 5.14 3.64 -20.14
N MET A 67 6.16 3.48 -19.30
CA MET A 67 6.96 4.60 -18.78
C MET A 67 7.79 5.29 -19.87
N LYS A 68 8.39 4.53 -20.80
CA LYS A 68 9.11 5.11 -21.96
C LYS A 68 8.19 5.98 -22.82
N ARG A 69 6.96 5.53 -23.05
CA ARG A 69 5.94 6.31 -23.79
C ARG A 69 5.53 7.59 -23.05
N LEU A 70 5.45 7.55 -21.72
CA LEU A 70 5.20 8.75 -20.90
C LEU A 70 6.32 9.78 -21.07
N GLN A 71 7.59 9.36 -21.01
CA GLN A 71 8.75 10.23 -21.14
C GLN A 71 8.87 10.93 -22.52
N THR A 72 8.11 10.48 -23.52
CA THR A 72 8.01 11.14 -24.84
C THR A 72 6.75 11.98 -25.04
N SER A 73 5.84 12.02 -24.05
CA SER A 73 4.53 12.68 -24.15
C SER A 73 4.50 14.04 -23.42
N SER A 74 4.17 15.10 -24.15
CA SER A 74 4.00 16.46 -23.61
C SER A 74 2.53 16.71 -23.29
N VAL A 75 2.25 17.24 -22.10
CA VAL A 75 0.90 17.42 -21.59
C VAL A 75 0.60 18.90 -21.32
N LEU A 76 -0.55 19.38 -21.79
CA LEU A 76 -1.11 20.68 -21.42
C LEU A 76 -2.17 20.51 -20.35
N VAL A 77 -2.12 21.31 -19.28
CA VAL A 77 -3.17 21.41 -18.25
C VAL A 77 -3.72 22.82 -18.22
N SER A 78 -4.96 23.00 -18.64
CA SER A 78 -5.67 24.29 -18.69
C SER A 78 -6.63 24.46 -17.51
N GLY A 79 -6.48 25.56 -16.77
CA GLY A 79 -7.17 25.88 -15.52
C GLY A 79 -6.37 25.39 -14.32
N LEU A 80 -5.86 26.30 -13.47
CA LEU A 80 -4.99 26.00 -12.32
C LEU A 80 -5.65 26.34 -10.97
N ARG A 81 -6.93 26.01 -10.86
CA ARG A 81 -7.64 25.84 -9.58
C ARG A 81 -7.24 24.52 -8.90
N GLY A 82 -7.93 24.12 -7.84
CA GLY A 82 -7.67 22.86 -7.12
C GLY A 82 -7.61 21.63 -8.00
N LEU A 83 -8.61 21.44 -8.87
CA LEU A 83 -8.64 20.28 -9.77
C LEU A 83 -7.43 20.24 -10.71
N GLY A 84 -7.12 21.36 -11.36
CA GLY A 84 -6.00 21.45 -12.28
C GLY A 84 -4.64 21.23 -11.62
N VAL A 85 -4.42 21.79 -10.42
CA VAL A 85 -3.14 21.58 -9.70
C VAL A 85 -3.01 20.13 -9.19
N GLU A 86 -4.11 19.49 -8.81
CA GLU A 86 -4.11 18.08 -8.42
C GLU A 86 -3.77 17.17 -9.61
N ILE A 87 -4.37 17.43 -10.77
CA ILE A 87 -4.07 16.70 -12.02
C ILE A 87 -2.59 16.90 -12.40
N ALA A 88 -2.12 18.15 -12.42
CA ALA A 88 -0.74 18.48 -12.76
C ALA A 88 0.27 17.80 -11.82
N LYS A 89 0.04 17.85 -10.50
CA LYS A 89 0.88 17.15 -9.50
C LYS A 89 1.06 15.67 -9.88
N ASN A 90 -0.04 14.96 -10.11
CA ASN A 90 0.00 13.52 -10.36
C ASN A 90 0.65 13.18 -11.72
N ILE A 91 0.48 14.01 -12.75
CA ILE A 91 1.13 13.83 -14.06
C ILE A 91 2.64 14.08 -13.97
N ILE A 92 3.07 15.11 -13.24
CA ILE A 92 4.49 15.44 -13.05
C ILE A 92 5.20 14.32 -12.27
N LEU A 93 4.59 13.86 -11.18
CA LEU A 93 5.08 12.71 -10.43
C LEU A 93 5.09 11.43 -11.29
N GLY A 94 4.13 11.29 -12.20
CA GLY A 94 4.05 10.23 -13.19
C GLY A 94 5.21 10.17 -14.18
N GLY A 95 5.94 11.27 -14.40
CA GLY A 95 7.15 11.26 -15.24
C GLY A 95 6.89 11.37 -16.74
N VAL A 96 6.06 12.33 -17.16
CA VAL A 96 5.87 12.67 -18.57
C VAL A 96 7.04 13.49 -19.14
N LYS A 97 7.09 13.71 -20.46
CA LYS A 97 8.15 14.51 -21.10
C LYS A 97 8.24 15.94 -20.58
N ALA A 98 7.09 16.59 -20.47
CA ALA A 98 6.95 17.99 -20.06
C ALA A 98 5.49 18.28 -19.70
N VAL A 99 5.28 19.21 -18.77
CA VAL A 99 3.95 19.74 -18.45
C VAL A 99 3.90 21.24 -18.72
N THR A 100 2.92 21.69 -19.49
CA THR A 100 2.61 23.12 -19.63
C THR A 100 1.32 23.44 -18.90
N LEU A 101 1.38 24.44 -18.03
CA LEU A 101 0.27 24.97 -17.26
C LEU A 101 -0.33 26.15 -18.00
N HIS A 102 -1.65 26.21 -18.14
CA HIS A 102 -2.34 27.36 -18.74
C HIS A 102 -3.42 27.89 -17.80
N ASP A 103 -3.41 29.19 -17.52
CA ASP A 103 -4.51 29.86 -16.82
C ASP A 103 -4.51 31.35 -17.14
N GLN A 104 -5.69 31.92 -17.36
CA GLN A 104 -5.88 33.37 -17.56
C GLN A 104 -6.42 34.07 -16.31
N GLY A 105 -6.96 33.31 -15.35
CA GLY A 105 -7.52 33.85 -14.13
C GLY A 105 -6.47 34.22 -13.09
N THR A 106 -6.82 35.21 -12.27
CA THR A 106 -6.06 35.57 -11.07
C THR A 106 -6.44 34.67 -9.90
N ALA A 107 -5.51 34.43 -8.97
CA ALA A 107 -5.79 33.77 -7.71
C ALA A 107 -6.81 34.57 -6.87
N GLN A 108 -7.91 33.92 -6.51
CA GLN A 108 -8.96 34.48 -5.65
C GLN A 108 -9.03 33.72 -4.31
N TRP A 109 -9.66 34.32 -3.29
CA TRP A 109 -9.87 33.70 -1.98
C TRP A 109 -10.48 32.29 -2.06
N ALA A 110 -11.52 32.12 -2.88
CA ALA A 110 -12.19 30.84 -3.04
C ALA A 110 -11.30 29.75 -3.66
N ASP A 111 -10.26 30.11 -4.42
CA ASP A 111 -9.34 29.13 -5.03
C ASP A 111 -8.46 28.44 -3.95
N LEU A 112 -8.20 29.09 -2.81
CA LEU A 112 -7.37 28.53 -1.72
C LEU A 112 -8.06 27.40 -0.94
N SER A 113 -9.35 27.15 -1.19
CA SER A 113 -10.10 26.06 -0.55
C SER A 113 -9.62 24.67 -0.97
N SER A 114 -8.86 24.59 -2.06
CA SER A 114 -8.35 23.33 -2.58
C SER A 114 -6.99 23.44 -3.29
N GLN A 115 -6.58 24.63 -3.72
CA GLN A 115 -5.30 24.85 -4.42
C GLN A 115 -4.15 24.98 -3.41
N PHE A 116 -3.49 23.85 -3.12
CA PHE A 116 -2.46 23.71 -2.07
C PHE A 116 -1.10 24.39 -2.36
N TYR A 117 -0.95 25.04 -3.50
CA TYR A 117 0.23 25.80 -3.93
C TYR A 117 0.02 27.31 -4.04
N LEU A 118 -1.23 27.79 -4.07
CA LEU A 118 -1.50 29.20 -3.79
C LEU A 118 -1.27 29.49 -2.31
N ARG A 119 -0.62 30.61 -2.04
CA ARG A 119 -0.52 31.20 -0.70
C ARG A 119 -1.44 32.42 -0.63
N GLU A 120 -1.77 32.85 0.58
CA GLU A 120 -2.58 34.06 0.78
C GLU A 120 -1.90 35.31 0.18
N GLU A 121 -0.56 35.34 0.17
CA GLU A 121 0.25 36.38 -0.48
C GLU A 121 0.25 36.34 -2.02
N ASP A 122 -0.36 35.32 -2.63
CA ASP A 122 -0.45 35.16 -4.09
C ASP A 122 -1.78 35.66 -4.67
N ILE A 123 -2.72 36.08 -3.83
CA ILE A 123 -4.01 36.62 -4.27
C ILE A 123 -3.78 37.80 -5.24
N GLY A 124 -4.47 37.75 -6.39
CA GLY A 124 -4.34 38.71 -7.48
C GLY A 124 -3.26 38.37 -8.53
N LYS A 125 -2.33 37.45 -8.25
CA LYS A 125 -1.35 36.97 -9.26
C LYS A 125 -1.97 35.92 -10.18
N ASN A 126 -1.33 35.66 -11.32
CA ASN A 126 -1.75 34.57 -12.22
C ASN A 126 -1.48 33.20 -11.58
N ARG A 127 -2.46 32.29 -11.63
CA ARG A 127 -2.40 30.97 -10.97
C ARG A 127 -1.37 30.03 -11.61
N ALA A 128 -1.20 30.06 -12.93
CA ALA A 128 -0.24 29.20 -13.62
C ALA A 128 1.21 29.62 -13.30
N GLU A 129 1.51 30.92 -13.37
CA GLU A 129 2.85 31.45 -13.10
C GLU A 129 3.31 31.19 -11.66
N VAL A 130 2.44 31.42 -10.68
CA VAL A 130 2.80 31.26 -9.27
C VAL A 130 2.93 29.78 -8.83
N SER A 131 2.18 28.89 -9.49
CA SER A 131 2.21 27.45 -9.18
C SER A 131 3.35 26.73 -9.88
N GLN A 132 3.82 27.23 -11.02
CA GLN A 132 4.88 26.63 -11.84
C GLN A 132 6.12 26.23 -11.04
N PRO A 133 6.76 27.09 -10.22
CA PRO A 133 8.00 26.71 -9.54
C PRO A 133 7.75 25.58 -8.52
N ARG A 134 6.61 25.59 -7.83
CA ARG A 134 6.27 24.56 -6.82
C ARG A 134 5.99 23.20 -7.45
N LEU A 135 5.34 23.20 -8.62
CA LEU A 135 5.10 22.00 -9.42
C LEU A 135 6.39 21.45 -10.03
N ALA A 136 7.30 22.31 -10.49
CA ALA A 136 8.59 21.92 -11.05
C ALA A 136 9.50 21.21 -10.02
N GLU A 137 9.37 21.51 -8.73
CA GLU A 137 10.13 20.85 -7.67
C GLU A 137 9.71 19.39 -7.41
N LEU A 138 8.52 18.99 -7.85
CA LEU A 138 8.02 17.63 -7.60
C LEU A 138 8.85 16.56 -8.29
N ASN A 139 9.35 16.86 -9.49
CA ASN A 139 10.11 15.91 -10.29
C ASN A 139 11.12 16.62 -11.19
N SER A 140 12.41 16.47 -10.87
CA SER A 140 13.51 17.08 -11.62
C SER A 140 13.64 16.59 -13.07
N TYR A 141 12.99 15.47 -13.43
CA TYR A 141 12.98 14.95 -14.79
C TYR A 141 11.91 15.58 -15.68
N VAL A 142 10.92 16.27 -15.10
CA VAL A 142 9.78 16.83 -15.84
C VAL A 142 9.83 18.35 -15.84
N PRO A 143 10.23 19.01 -16.95
CA PRO A 143 10.15 20.45 -17.05
C PRO A 143 8.69 20.90 -17.00
N VAL A 144 8.44 21.97 -16.24
CA VAL A 144 7.12 22.61 -16.11
C VAL A 144 7.21 24.04 -16.61
N SER A 145 6.33 24.43 -17.53
CA SER A 145 6.21 25.80 -18.07
C SER A 145 4.82 26.38 -17.81
N ALA A 146 4.70 27.70 -17.80
CA ALA A 146 3.43 28.41 -17.69
C ALA A 146 3.12 29.17 -18.98
N TYR A 147 1.82 29.25 -19.32
CA TYR A 147 1.31 30.00 -20.46
C TYR A 147 0.05 30.77 -20.04
N THR A 148 0.00 32.07 -20.35
CA THR A 148 -1.08 32.98 -19.94
C THR A 148 -1.84 33.58 -21.13
N GLY A 149 -1.46 33.21 -22.35
CA GLY A 149 -2.11 33.66 -23.58
C GLY A 149 -3.37 32.87 -23.94
N PRO A 150 -4.04 33.19 -25.05
CA PRO A 150 -5.16 32.42 -25.56
C PRO A 150 -4.74 31.03 -26.05
N LEU A 151 -5.62 30.04 -25.86
CA LEU A 151 -5.47 28.71 -26.44
C LEU A 151 -5.80 28.75 -27.95
N VAL A 152 -4.77 28.97 -28.75
CA VAL A 152 -4.81 28.94 -30.21
C VAL A 152 -4.40 27.57 -30.75
N GLU A 153 -4.92 27.20 -31.92
CA GLU A 153 -4.70 25.87 -32.54
C GLU A 153 -3.21 25.54 -32.75
N ASP A 154 -2.41 26.51 -33.20
CA ASP A 154 -0.96 26.34 -33.39
C ASP A 154 -0.24 25.98 -32.07
N PHE A 155 -0.70 26.54 -30.95
CA PHE A 155 -0.16 26.22 -29.63
C PHE A 155 -0.54 24.81 -29.18
N LEU A 156 -1.81 24.42 -29.39
CA LEU A 156 -2.33 23.09 -29.03
C LEU A 156 -1.61 21.96 -29.78
N SER A 157 -1.18 22.22 -31.02
CA SER A 157 -0.47 21.25 -31.88
C SER A 157 0.85 20.72 -31.29
N GLY A 158 1.41 21.40 -30.28
CA GLY A 158 2.65 20.96 -29.61
C GLY A 158 2.46 19.83 -28.59
N PHE A 159 1.23 19.45 -28.26
CA PHE A 159 0.92 18.53 -27.16
C PHE A 159 0.39 17.19 -27.67
N GLN A 160 0.68 16.13 -26.92
CA GLN A 160 0.11 14.80 -27.14
C GLN A 160 -1.22 14.64 -26.40
N VAL A 161 -1.32 15.26 -25.22
CA VAL A 161 -2.53 15.26 -24.38
C VAL A 161 -2.86 16.68 -23.92
N VAL A 162 -4.13 17.05 -24.03
CA VAL A 162 -4.69 18.31 -23.55
C VAL A 162 -5.71 18.02 -22.46
N VAL A 163 -5.54 18.63 -21.30
CA VAL A 163 -6.49 18.58 -20.19
C VAL A 163 -7.17 19.94 -20.05
N LEU A 164 -8.50 19.96 -20.09
CA LEU A 164 -9.31 21.14 -19.82
C LEU A 164 -10.00 20.98 -18.47
N THR A 165 -9.85 21.98 -17.60
CA THR A 165 -10.53 22.02 -16.30
C THR A 165 -11.29 23.31 -16.10
N ASN A 166 -12.51 23.22 -15.57
CA ASN A 166 -13.38 24.36 -15.25
C ASN A 166 -13.50 25.40 -16.39
N THR A 167 -13.41 24.94 -17.63
CA THR A 167 -13.41 25.77 -18.85
C THR A 167 -14.84 25.86 -19.41
N PRO A 168 -15.30 27.00 -19.97
CA PRO A 168 -16.62 27.09 -20.58
C PRO A 168 -16.83 26.05 -21.69
N LEU A 169 -18.05 25.50 -21.80
CA LEU A 169 -18.38 24.45 -22.79
C LEU A 169 -18.08 24.87 -24.25
N GLU A 170 -18.29 26.13 -24.59
CA GLU A 170 -18.00 26.64 -25.94
C GLU A 170 -16.53 26.48 -26.30
N ASP A 171 -15.62 26.81 -25.38
CA ASP A 171 -14.19 26.58 -25.56
C ASP A 171 -13.83 25.08 -25.52
N GLN A 172 -14.51 24.29 -24.68
CA GLN A 172 -14.32 22.83 -24.67
C GLN A 172 -14.68 22.20 -26.02
N LEU A 173 -15.79 22.64 -26.65
CA LEU A 173 -16.22 22.17 -27.96
C LEU A 173 -15.22 22.54 -29.05
N ARG A 174 -14.76 23.79 -29.08
CA ARG A 174 -13.76 24.27 -30.04
C ARG A 174 -12.45 23.48 -29.94
N VAL A 175 -11.92 23.37 -28.72
CA VAL A 175 -10.67 22.63 -28.47
C VAL A 175 -10.86 21.14 -28.72
N GLY A 176 -12.02 20.58 -28.37
CA GLY A 176 -12.31 19.16 -28.57
C GLY A 176 -12.38 18.74 -30.03
N GLU A 177 -13.06 19.52 -30.88
CA GLU A 177 -13.10 19.30 -32.33
C GLU A 177 -11.69 19.32 -32.94
N PHE A 178 -10.88 20.32 -32.55
CA PHE A 178 -9.50 20.44 -33.01
C PHE A 178 -8.63 19.25 -32.56
N CYS A 179 -8.71 18.87 -31.28
CA CYS A 179 -7.91 17.78 -30.76
C CYS A 179 -8.27 16.45 -31.43
N HIS A 180 -9.57 16.14 -31.53
CA HIS A 180 -10.06 14.91 -32.15
C HIS A 180 -9.58 14.78 -33.60
N SER A 181 -9.77 15.83 -34.42
CA SER A 181 -9.40 15.83 -35.84
C SER A 181 -7.89 15.80 -36.11
N ARG A 182 -7.06 16.15 -35.10
CA ARG A 182 -5.59 16.13 -35.19
C ARG A 182 -4.95 14.95 -34.46
N GLY A 183 -5.75 14.06 -33.85
CA GLY A 183 -5.25 12.91 -33.10
C GLY A 183 -4.60 13.28 -31.75
N ILE A 184 -4.87 14.47 -31.22
CA ILE A 184 -4.45 14.91 -29.89
C ILE A 184 -5.45 14.36 -28.87
N LYS A 185 -4.95 13.76 -27.79
CA LYS A 185 -5.81 13.15 -26.77
C LYS A 185 -6.39 14.22 -25.88
N LEU A 186 -7.70 14.16 -25.59
CA LEU A 186 -8.41 15.13 -24.79
C LEU A 186 -8.93 14.50 -23.49
N VAL A 187 -8.74 15.21 -22.38
CA VAL A 187 -9.39 14.95 -21.10
C VAL A 187 -10.07 16.23 -20.64
N VAL A 188 -11.34 16.15 -20.25
CA VAL A 188 -12.08 17.29 -19.68
C VAL A 188 -12.58 16.90 -18.30
N ALA A 189 -12.31 17.71 -17.29
CA ALA A 189 -12.75 17.45 -15.93
C ALA A 189 -13.29 18.73 -15.27
N ASP A 190 -14.46 18.64 -14.65
CA ASP A 190 -15.05 19.76 -13.92
C ASP A 190 -15.55 19.30 -12.55
N THR A 191 -15.30 20.11 -11.53
CA THR A 191 -15.82 19.92 -10.18
C THR A 191 -16.66 21.12 -9.76
N ARG A 192 -17.80 20.85 -9.10
CA ARG A 192 -18.83 21.82 -8.69
C ARG A 192 -19.38 21.41 -7.33
N GLY A 193 -18.76 21.91 -6.26
CA GLY A 193 -19.08 21.51 -4.90
C GLY A 193 -18.93 19.99 -4.73
N LEU A 194 -20.03 19.30 -4.42
CA LEU A 194 -20.08 17.85 -4.23
C LEU A 194 -20.24 17.04 -5.52
N PHE A 195 -20.28 17.69 -6.68
CA PHE A 195 -20.40 17.04 -7.99
C PHE A 195 -19.11 17.11 -8.78
N GLY A 196 -18.87 16.10 -9.62
CA GLY A 196 -17.77 16.07 -10.57
C GLY A 196 -18.15 15.38 -11.87
N GLN A 197 -17.54 15.80 -12.96
CA GLN A 197 -17.58 15.10 -14.25
C GLN A 197 -16.18 14.91 -14.82
N LEU A 198 -16.00 13.85 -15.59
CA LEU A 198 -14.79 13.53 -16.33
C LEU A 198 -15.17 12.96 -17.70
N PHE A 199 -14.56 13.49 -18.75
CA PHE A 199 -14.74 13.07 -20.14
C PHE A 199 -13.39 12.75 -20.77
N CYS A 200 -13.34 11.68 -21.57
CA CYS A 200 -12.15 11.29 -22.33
C CYS A 200 -12.48 11.14 -23.82
N ASP A 201 -11.63 11.70 -24.66
CA ASP A 201 -11.62 11.49 -26.10
C ASP A 201 -10.19 11.24 -26.57
N PHE A 202 -9.90 9.97 -26.84
CA PHE A 202 -8.57 9.54 -27.29
C PHE A 202 -8.52 9.28 -28.80
N GLY A 203 -9.45 9.87 -29.55
CA GLY A 203 -9.55 9.76 -31.00
C GLY A 203 -10.21 8.46 -31.48
N GLU A 204 -10.45 8.40 -32.79
CA GLU A 204 -11.11 7.30 -33.48
C GLU A 204 -10.27 6.00 -33.52
N GLU A 205 -8.97 6.10 -33.24
CA GLU A 205 -8.07 4.95 -33.15
C GLU A 205 -7.11 5.08 -31.96
N MET A 206 -7.33 4.23 -30.96
CA MET A 206 -6.40 4.02 -29.86
C MET A 206 -6.09 2.54 -29.70
N ILE A 207 -4.80 2.21 -29.58
CA ILE A 207 -4.33 0.85 -29.32
C ILE A 207 -4.12 0.67 -27.81
N LEU A 208 -4.88 -0.26 -27.24
CA LEU A 208 -4.69 -0.75 -25.88
C LEU A 208 -3.84 -2.01 -25.91
N THR A 209 -2.68 -1.99 -25.26
CA THR A 209 -1.80 -3.16 -25.15
C THR A 209 -2.14 -4.03 -23.94
N ASP A 210 -2.85 -3.46 -22.97
CA ASP A 210 -3.32 -4.15 -21.77
C ASP A 210 -4.59 -3.46 -21.27
N SER A 211 -5.68 -4.20 -21.16
CA SER A 211 -6.99 -3.69 -20.78
C SER A 211 -7.30 -3.78 -19.28
N ASN A 212 -6.51 -4.51 -18.49
CA ASN A 212 -6.87 -4.78 -17.09
C ASN A 212 -5.74 -4.63 -16.07
N GLY A 213 -4.48 -4.57 -16.51
CA GLY A 213 -3.34 -4.34 -15.64
C GLY A 213 -2.92 -5.52 -14.78
N GLU A 214 -3.63 -6.66 -14.88
CA GLU A 214 -3.28 -7.87 -14.16
C GLU A 214 -2.09 -8.57 -14.83
N GLN A 215 -1.25 -9.20 -14.02
CA GLN A 215 -0.16 -10.02 -14.55
C GLN A 215 -0.75 -11.19 -15.35
N PRO A 216 -0.16 -11.56 -16.50
CA PRO A 216 -0.62 -12.70 -17.28
C PRO A 216 -0.62 -13.98 -16.43
N LEU A 217 -1.75 -14.67 -16.41
CA LEU A 217 -1.91 -15.91 -15.67
C LEU A 217 -1.13 -17.07 -16.33
N SER A 218 -0.77 -18.07 -15.54
CA SER A 218 -0.08 -19.27 -16.01
C SER A 218 -0.61 -20.51 -15.29
N ALA A 219 -0.69 -21.63 -16.00
CA ALA A 219 -1.12 -22.92 -15.44
C ALA A 219 -0.32 -24.09 -16.03
N MET A 220 -0.20 -25.18 -15.28
CA MET A 220 0.44 -26.41 -15.76
C MET A 220 -0.58 -27.31 -16.46
N VAL A 221 -0.17 -27.87 -17.60
CA VAL A 221 -0.98 -28.76 -18.43
C VAL A 221 -0.87 -30.19 -17.92
N SER A 222 -2.02 -30.85 -17.76
CA SER A 222 -2.14 -32.27 -17.44
C SER A 222 -2.38 -33.11 -18.69
N MET A 223 -3.27 -32.64 -19.57
CA MET A 223 -3.63 -33.33 -20.81
C MET A 223 -4.03 -32.33 -21.89
N VAL A 224 -3.75 -32.66 -23.15
CA VAL A 224 -4.36 -32.02 -24.33
C VAL A 224 -5.00 -33.09 -25.21
N THR A 225 -6.27 -32.92 -25.58
CA THR A 225 -6.95 -33.82 -26.51
C THR A 225 -6.59 -33.49 -27.95
N LYS A 226 -6.64 -34.49 -28.83
CA LYS A 226 -6.50 -34.36 -30.27
C LYS A 226 -7.88 -34.35 -30.92
N ASP A 227 -8.51 -33.18 -30.94
CA ASP A 227 -9.91 -32.99 -31.30
C ASP A 227 -10.13 -31.61 -31.98
N ASN A 228 -11.35 -31.36 -32.46
CA ASN A 228 -11.80 -30.07 -32.99
C ASN A 228 -13.09 -29.61 -32.27
N PRO A 229 -12.99 -28.68 -31.30
CA PRO A 229 -11.78 -28.01 -30.82
C PRO A 229 -10.95 -28.89 -29.86
N GLY A 230 -9.63 -28.67 -29.81
CA GLY A 230 -8.78 -29.33 -28.82
C GLY A 230 -9.10 -28.88 -27.40
N VAL A 231 -9.06 -29.80 -26.43
CA VAL A 231 -9.39 -29.53 -25.02
C VAL A 231 -8.13 -29.67 -24.16
N VAL A 232 -7.84 -28.64 -23.39
CA VAL A 232 -6.73 -28.61 -22.44
C VAL A 232 -7.28 -28.81 -21.03
N THR A 233 -6.67 -29.73 -20.30
CA THR A 233 -6.94 -29.99 -18.88
C THR A 233 -5.73 -29.56 -18.07
N CYS A 234 -5.95 -28.69 -17.08
CA CYS A 234 -4.91 -28.25 -16.14
C CYS A 234 -4.69 -29.29 -15.03
N LEU A 235 -3.56 -29.20 -14.33
CA LEU A 235 -3.25 -30.10 -13.21
C LEU A 235 -4.29 -29.99 -12.07
N ASP A 236 -4.67 -31.14 -11.51
CA ASP A 236 -5.60 -31.24 -10.38
C ASP A 236 -5.12 -30.36 -9.21
N GLU A 237 -6.06 -29.60 -8.61
CA GLU A 237 -5.88 -28.57 -7.55
C GLU A 237 -5.44 -27.16 -8.01
N ALA A 238 -5.09 -26.94 -9.29
CA ALA A 238 -4.72 -25.61 -9.79
C ALA A 238 -5.73 -25.09 -10.83
N ARG A 239 -6.63 -24.17 -10.41
CA ARG A 239 -7.53 -23.48 -11.33
C ARG A 239 -6.73 -22.58 -12.28
N HIS A 240 -7.09 -22.57 -13.56
CA HIS A 240 -6.38 -21.74 -14.55
C HIS A 240 -6.67 -20.23 -14.40
N GLY A 241 -7.88 -19.87 -13.95
CA GLY A 241 -8.27 -18.47 -13.74
C GLY A 241 -8.51 -17.64 -15.01
N PHE A 242 -8.24 -18.19 -16.21
CA PHE A 242 -8.58 -17.55 -17.48
C PHE A 242 -10.09 -17.34 -17.71
N GLU A 243 -10.42 -16.41 -18.60
CA GLU A 243 -11.77 -16.10 -19.07
C GLU A 243 -11.96 -16.46 -20.56
N SER A 244 -13.21 -16.66 -21.01
CA SER A 244 -13.46 -16.91 -22.44
C SER A 244 -13.15 -15.65 -23.26
N GLY A 245 -12.40 -15.81 -24.35
CA GLY A 245 -11.87 -14.70 -25.16
C GLY A 245 -10.45 -14.27 -24.78
N ASP A 246 -9.87 -14.85 -23.71
CA ASP A 246 -8.43 -14.73 -23.45
C ASP A 246 -7.61 -15.40 -24.56
N PHE A 247 -6.36 -14.96 -24.71
CA PHE A 247 -5.39 -15.57 -25.61
C PHE A 247 -4.30 -16.26 -24.80
N VAL A 248 -3.84 -17.42 -25.25
CA VAL A 248 -2.78 -18.20 -24.57
C VAL A 248 -1.71 -18.69 -25.53
N SER A 249 -0.54 -18.98 -24.98
CA SER A 249 0.58 -19.66 -25.64
C SER A 249 1.07 -20.83 -24.79
N PHE A 250 1.70 -21.82 -25.42
CA PHE A 250 2.21 -23.03 -24.75
C PHE A 250 3.73 -23.14 -24.82
N SER A 251 4.31 -23.72 -23.78
CA SER A 251 5.70 -24.14 -23.70
C SER A 251 5.83 -25.49 -23.01
N GLU A 252 6.92 -26.21 -23.26
CA GLU A 252 7.26 -27.49 -22.60
C GLU A 252 6.25 -28.64 -22.82
N VAL A 253 5.33 -28.52 -23.77
CA VAL A 253 4.39 -29.59 -24.12
C VAL A 253 5.14 -30.69 -24.87
N GLN A 254 5.25 -31.88 -24.30
CA GLN A 254 5.92 -33.01 -24.94
C GLN A 254 4.94 -33.86 -25.74
N GLY A 255 5.35 -34.29 -26.93
CA GLY A 255 4.54 -35.09 -27.85
C GLY A 255 3.76 -34.26 -28.86
N MET A 256 3.18 -33.13 -28.45
CA MET A 256 2.42 -32.21 -29.31
C MET A 256 3.21 -30.90 -29.50
N ILE A 257 4.34 -30.98 -30.21
CA ILE A 257 5.33 -29.89 -30.32
C ILE A 257 4.83 -28.67 -31.08
N GLU A 258 3.82 -28.84 -31.93
CA GLU A 258 3.20 -27.78 -32.73
C GLU A 258 2.53 -26.70 -31.87
N LEU A 259 2.16 -27.05 -30.63
CA LEU A 259 1.65 -26.09 -29.66
C LEU A 259 2.76 -25.17 -29.10
N ASN A 260 3.99 -25.69 -28.96
CA ASN A 260 5.08 -24.93 -28.36
C ASN A 260 5.52 -23.79 -29.28
N GLY A 261 5.51 -22.56 -28.79
CA GLY A 261 5.93 -21.39 -29.58
C GLY A 261 4.95 -20.99 -30.69
N SER A 262 3.72 -21.50 -30.65
CA SER A 262 2.63 -21.05 -31.53
C SER A 262 2.22 -19.60 -31.25
N GLN A 263 1.60 -18.96 -32.25
CA GLN A 263 1.00 -17.64 -32.06
C GLN A 263 -0.12 -17.72 -31.01
N PRO A 264 -0.36 -16.64 -30.23
CA PRO A 264 -1.42 -16.64 -29.22
C PRO A 264 -2.77 -17.02 -29.83
N MET A 265 -3.46 -17.96 -29.20
CA MET A 265 -4.75 -18.47 -29.66
C MET A 265 -5.85 -18.17 -28.65
N GLU A 266 -7.02 -17.80 -29.16
CA GLU A 266 -8.21 -17.53 -28.35
C GLU A 266 -8.70 -18.81 -27.68
N ILE A 267 -9.12 -18.70 -26.42
CA ILE A 267 -9.65 -19.83 -25.65
C ILE A 267 -11.14 -19.67 -25.36
N LYS A 268 -11.79 -20.81 -25.12
CA LYS A 268 -13.14 -20.86 -24.54
C LYS A 268 -13.12 -21.71 -23.27
N VAL A 269 -13.50 -21.11 -22.15
CA VAL A 269 -13.51 -21.80 -20.85
C VAL A 269 -14.64 -22.83 -20.81
N LEU A 270 -14.33 -24.07 -20.43
CA LEU A 270 -15.28 -25.18 -20.31
C LEU A 270 -15.60 -25.51 -18.85
N GLY A 271 -14.71 -25.16 -17.93
CA GLY A 271 -14.85 -25.32 -16.49
C GLY A 271 -13.67 -24.68 -15.75
N PRO A 272 -13.55 -24.83 -14.43
CA PRO A 272 -12.47 -24.22 -13.64
C PRO A 272 -11.06 -24.82 -13.91
N TYR A 273 -10.99 -25.99 -14.57
CA TYR A 273 -9.76 -26.72 -14.84
C TYR A 273 -9.57 -27.05 -16.34
N THR A 274 -10.52 -26.67 -17.19
CA THR A 274 -10.55 -27.06 -18.60
C THR A 274 -10.99 -25.92 -19.50
N PHE A 275 -10.34 -25.81 -20.66
CA PHE A 275 -10.71 -24.86 -21.71
C PHE A 275 -10.40 -25.47 -23.09
N SER A 276 -11.08 -24.99 -24.12
CA SER A 276 -10.79 -25.39 -25.51
C SER A 276 -9.91 -24.38 -26.22
N ILE A 277 -9.12 -24.86 -27.17
CA ILE A 277 -8.21 -24.11 -28.04
C ILE A 277 -8.56 -24.31 -29.52
N CYS A 278 -7.61 -24.06 -30.43
CA CYS A 278 -7.77 -24.30 -31.87
C CYS A 278 -7.98 -25.79 -32.22
N ASP A 279 -8.16 -26.08 -33.52
CA ASP A 279 -8.19 -27.45 -34.03
C ASP A 279 -6.83 -28.12 -33.79
N THR A 280 -6.83 -29.25 -33.09
CA THR A 280 -5.64 -30.04 -32.77
C THR A 280 -5.62 -31.39 -33.50
N SER A 281 -6.64 -31.70 -34.32
CA SER A 281 -6.77 -32.99 -35.01
C SER A 281 -5.57 -33.33 -35.91
N GLY A 282 -4.92 -32.31 -36.48
CA GLY A 282 -3.72 -32.44 -37.30
C GLY A 282 -2.40 -32.47 -36.55
N PHE A 283 -2.40 -32.33 -35.21
CA PHE A 283 -1.17 -32.27 -34.41
C PHE A 283 -0.69 -33.65 -33.98
N SER A 284 0.53 -33.72 -33.48
CA SER A 284 1.12 -34.92 -32.88
C SER A 284 0.43 -35.29 -31.55
N ASP A 285 0.55 -36.54 -31.10
CA ASP A 285 -0.14 -36.99 -29.88
C ASP A 285 0.54 -36.44 -28.62
N TYR A 286 -0.25 -35.92 -27.68
CA TYR A 286 0.24 -35.44 -26.39
C TYR A 286 0.86 -36.58 -25.57
N ILE A 287 2.01 -36.33 -24.95
CA ILE A 287 2.69 -37.29 -24.07
C ILE A 287 2.60 -36.85 -22.60
N ARG A 288 3.13 -35.66 -22.26
CA ARG A 288 3.17 -35.14 -20.89
C ARG A 288 3.62 -33.67 -20.84
N GLY A 289 3.44 -33.07 -19.66
CA GLY A 289 3.99 -31.77 -19.32
C GLY A 289 3.32 -30.63 -20.09
N GLY A 290 3.90 -29.45 -19.96
CA GLY A 290 3.38 -28.25 -20.60
C GLY A 290 2.99 -27.18 -19.60
N ILE A 291 3.24 -25.95 -20.00
CA ILE A 291 2.83 -24.74 -19.31
C ILE A 291 2.02 -23.93 -20.31
N VAL A 292 0.85 -23.47 -19.89
CA VAL A 292 0.05 -22.49 -20.62
C VAL A 292 0.24 -21.13 -19.97
N SER A 293 0.50 -20.10 -20.79
CA SER A 293 0.66 -18.72 -20.35
C SER A 293 -0.30 -17.82 -21.11
N GLN A 294 -1.03 -16.97 -20.39
CA GLN A 294 -1.90 -15.96 -20.96
C GLN A 294 -1.06 -14.91 -21.72
N VAL A 295 -1.58 -14.41 -22.83
CA VAL A 295 -0.97 -13.34 -23.62
C VAL A 295 -1.99 -12.22 -23.79
N LYS A 296 -1.61 -11.01 -23.42
CA LYS A 296 -2.45 -9.82 -23.64
C LYS A 296 -2.24 -9.34 -25.08
N VAL A 297 -3.27 -9.48 -25.91
CA VAL A 297 -3.22 -9.04 -27.31
C VAL A 297 -3.68 -7.58 -27.44
N PRO A 298 -3.03 -6.75 -28.27
CA PRO A 298 -3.45 -5.37 -28.47
C PRO A 298 -4.88 -5.26 -29.05
N LYS A 299 -5.69 -4.38 -28.50
CA LYS A 299 -7.06 -4.09 -28.95
C LYS A 299 -7.17 -2.65 -29.43
N LYS A 300 -7.82 -2.46 -30.58
CA LYS A 300 -8.21 -1.13 -31.07
C LYS A 300 -9.55 -0.71 -30.46
N ILE A 301 -9.62 0.51 -29.95
CA ILE A 301 -10.86 1.17 -29.50
C ILE A 301 -11.00 2.53 -30.17
N SER A 302 -12.23 3.05 -30.21
CA SER A 302 -12.59 4.28 -30.90
C SER A 302 -13.44 5.17 -29.99
N PHE A 303 -13.12 6.47 -29.96
CA PHE A 303 -13.86 7.47 -29.21
C PHE A 303 -14.70 8.34 -30.15
N LYS A 304 -15.80 8.90 -29.63
CA LYS A 304 -16.59 9.94 -30.29
C LYS A 304 -15.96 11.29 -29.93
N SER A 305 -16.09 12.29 -30.81
CA SER A 305 -15.72 13.66 -30.47
C SER A 305 -16.57 14.18 -29.30
N LEU A 306 -16.09 15.21 -28.59
CA LEU A 306 -16.84 15.82 -27.49
C LEU A 306 -18.25 16.27 -27.93
N LEU A 307 -18.38 16.87 -29.12
CA LEU A 307 -19.68 17.28 -29.66
C LEU A 307 -20.63 16.10 -29.89
N ALA A 308 -20.14 15.02 -30.51
CA ALA A 308 -20.94 13.83 -30.76
C ALA A 308 -21.31 13.10 -29.46
N SER A 309 -20.35 12.99 -28.53
CA SER A 309 -20.54 12.34 -27.23
C SER A 309 -21.44 13.15 -26.29
N LEU A 310 -21.51 14.47 -26.43
CA LEU A 310 -22.48 15.32 -25.72
C LEU A 310 -23.92 15.07 -26.19
N ALA A 311 -24.10 14.65 -27.45
CA ALA A 311 -25.40 14.31 -28.02
C ALA A 311 -25.79 12.84 -27.78
N GLU A 312 -24.82 11.92 -27.76
CA GLU A 312 -24.99 10.48 -27.57
C GLU A 312 -23.97 9.93 -26.54
N PRO A 313 -24.19 10.19 -25.24
CA PRO A 313 -23.21 9.90 -24.20
C PRO A 313 -23.12 8.41 -23.88
N ASP A 314 -21.89 7.92 -23.72
CA ASP A 314 -21.58 6.61 -23.15
C ASP A 314 -21.11 6.81 -21.70
N PHE A 315 -21.82 6.24 -20.73
CA PHE A 315 -21.56 6.48 -19.30
C PHE A 315 -20.79 5.34 -18.62
N VAL A 316 -19.79 5.70 -17.83
CA VAL A 316 -19.16 4.84 -16.84
C VAL A 316 -19.81 5.10 -15.48
N MET A 317 -20.36 4.04 -14.88
CA MET A 317 -21.03 4.14 -13.57
C MET A 317 -20.01 4.28 -12.45
N THR A 318 -20.21 5.27 -11.57
CA THR A 318 -19.39 5.44 -10.36
C THR A 318 -19.98 4.74 -9.15
N ASP A 319 -21.30 4.76 -9.03
CA ASP A 319 -22.07 4.19 -7.92
C ASP A 319 -23.33 3.54 -8.48
N PHE A 320 -23.41 2.22 -8.34
CA PHE A 320 -24.53 1.43 -8.84
C PHE A 320 -25.85 1.72 -8.09
N ALA A 321 -25.79 2.25 -6.87
CA ALA A 321 -26.98 2.73 -6.15
C ALA A 321 -27.54 4.03 -6.77
N LYS A 322 -26.75 4.72 -7.60
CA LYS A 322 -27.09 5.99 -8.26
C LYS A 322 -27.19 5.84 -9.78
N TYR A 323 -27.52 4.65 -10.28
CA TYR A 323 -27.47 4.28 -11.71
C TYR A 323 -28.17 5.27 -12.66
N SER A 324 -29.28 5.91 -12.25
CA SER A 324 -30.02 6.87 -13.08
C SER A 324 -29.44 8.30 -13.06
N ARG A 325 -28.55 8.64 -12.12
CA ARG A 325 -28.03 10.00 -11.95
C ARG A 325 -27.11 10.49 -13.08
N PRO A 326 -26.22 9.68 -13.70
CA PRO A 326 -25.33 10.15 -14.76
C PRO A 326 -26.06 10.86 -15.90
N ALA A 327 -27.21 10.33 -16.36
CA ALA A 327 -28.01 10.98 -17.40
C ALA A 327 -28.58 12.34 -16.96
N GLN A 328 -29.03 12.45 -15.71
CA GLN A 328 -29.57 13.68 -15.13
C GLN A 328 -28.45 14.74 -14.96
N LEU A 329 -27.29 14.31 -14.47
CA LEU A 329 -26.12 15.17 -14.28
C LEU A 329 -25.53 15.63 -15.61
N HIS A 330 -25.58 14.80 -16.64
CA HIS A 330 -25.18 15.20 -17.99
C HIS A 330 -25.98 16.42 -18.49
N ILE A 331 -27.29 16.42 -18.27
CA ILE A 331 -28.15 17.58 -18.56
C ILE A 331 -27.83 18.74 -17.61
N GLY A 332 -27.66 18.46 -16.32
CA GLY A 332 -27.38 19.47 -15.29
C GLY A 332 -26.10 20.27 -15.54
N PHE A 333 -25.00 19.62 -15.92
CA PHE A 333 -23.73 20.29 -16.24
C PHE A 333 -23.82 21.12 -17.53
N GLN A 334 -24.56 20.66 -18.54
CA GLN A 334 -24.85 21.47 -19.73
C GLN A 334 -25.66 22.73 -19.40
N ALA A 335 -26.71 22.58 -18.58
CA ALA A 335 -27.50 23.70 -18.10
C ALA A 335 -26.65 24.68 -17.27
N LEU A 336 -25.73 24.17 -16.45
CA LEU A 336 -24.81 24.98 -15.66
C LEU A 336 -23.87 25.82 -16.53
N HIS A 337 -23.35 25.24 -17.61
CA HIS A 337 -22.58 25.99 -18.59
C HIS A 337 -23.41 27.08 -19.29
N GLN A 338 -24.67 26.80 -19.63
CA GLN A 338 -25.58 27.82 -20.18
C GLN A 338 -25.86 28.95 -19.18
N PHE A 339 -26.08 28.61 -17.90
CA PHE A 339 -26.26 29.61 -16.84
C PHE A 339 -25.02 30.51 -16.74
N CYS A 340 -23.82 29.93 -16.71
CA CYS A 340 -22.57 30.68 -16.61
C CYS A 340 -22.35 31.59 -17.84
N ALA A 341 -22.75 31.14 -19.04
CA ALA A 341 -22.67 31.95 -20.25
C ALA A 341 -23.67 33.13 -20.22
N GLN A 342 -24.86 32.96 -19.64
CA GLN A 342 -25.87 34.01 -19.54
C GLN A 342 -25.53 35.07 -18.47
N HIS A 343 -24.97 34.65 -17.33
CA HIS A 343 -24.74 35.54 -16.18
C HIS A 343 -23.29 35.93 -15.94
N GLY A 344 -22.33 35.28 -16.59
CA GLY A 344 -20.89 35.47 -16.33
C GLY A 344 -20.42 35.00 -14.95
N ARG A 345 -21.24 34.22 -14.23
CA ARG A 345 -20.98 33.68 -12.90
C ARG A 345 -21.64 32.31 -12.71
N PRO A 346 -21.16 31.46 -11.78
CA PRO A 346 -21.93 30.32 -11.33
C PRO A 346 -23.18 30.76 -10.53
N PRO A 347 -24.17 29.86 -10.37
CA PRO A 347 -25.28 30.04 -9.43
C PRO A 347 -24.77 30.40 -8.02
N ARG A 348 -25.49 31.27 -7.32
CA ARG A 348 -25.17 31.67 -5.94
C ARG A 348 -25.41 30.50 -4.97
N PRO A 349 -24.56 30.34 -3.93
CA PRO A 349 -24.74 29.30 -2.92
C PRO A 349 -26.14 29.31 -2.30
N ARG A 350 -26.82 28.15 -2.30
CA ARG A 350 -28.16 27.96 -1.70
C ARG A 350 -29.28 28.90 -2.20
N ASN A 351 -29.08 29.62 -3.31
CA ASN A 351 -30.06 30.59 -3.79
C ASN A 351 -31.20 29.93 -4.58
N GLU A 352 -32.45 30.25 -4.22
CA GLU A 352 -33.65 29.64 -4.78
C GLU A 352 -33.98 30.08 -6.22
N GLU A 353 -33.73 31.35 -6.54
CA GLU A 353 -34.01 31.90 -7.87
C GLU A 353 -33.07 31.27 -8.91
N ASP A 354 -31.76 31.29 -8.62
CA ASP A 354 -30.74 30.71 -9.49
C ASP A 354 -30.96 29.18 -9.67
N ALA A 355 -31.41 28.48 -8.62
CA ALA A 355 -31.73 27.05 -8.68
C ALA A 355 -32.96 26.77 -9.56
N THR A 356 -34.01 27.59 -9.45
CA THR A 356 -35.21 27.49 -10.30
C THR A 356 -34.88 27.78 -11.78
N GLU A 357 -33.99 28.74 -12.02
CA GLU A 357 -33.49 29.03 -13.36
C GLU A 357 -32.71 27.85 -13.93
N LEU A 358 -31.82 27.22 -13.15
CA LEU A 358 -31.06 26.05 -13.61
C LEU A 358 -31.97 24.87 -13.97
N VAL A 359 -33.03 24.62 -13.20
CA VAL A 359 -34.06 23.62 -13.55
C VAL A 359 -34.74 23.96 -14.88
N THR A 360 -35.05 25.24 -15.10
CA THR A 360 -35.66 25.70 -16.35
C THR A 360 -34.74 25.48 -17.55
N LEU A 361 -33.45 25.80 -17.42
CA LEU A 361 -32.43 25.52 -18.44
C LEU A 361 -32.27 24.02 -18.68
N ALA A 362 -32.24 23.20 -17.62
CA ALA A 362 -32.14 21.75 -17.73
C ALA A 362 -33.34 21.13 -18.47
N ARG A 363 -34.57 21.59 -18.20
CA ARG A 363 -35.77 21.18 -18.96
C ARG A 363 -35.64 21.56 -20.44
N ALA A 364 -35.11 22.74 -20.75
CA ALA A 364 -34.90 23.18 -22.13
C ALA A 364 -33.81 22.37 -22.86
N VAL A 365 -32.72 22.01 -22.17
CA VAL A 365 -31.68 21.11 -22.70
C VAL A 365 -32.27 19.73 -22.97
N ASN A 366 -33.01 19.16 -22.01
CA ASN A 366 -33.64 17.84 -22.15
C ASN A 366 -34.62 17.80 -23.35
N ALA A 367 -35.43 18.85 -23.53
CA ALA A 367 -36.38 18.93 -24.65
C ALA A 367 -35.72 19.07 -26.04
N ARG A 368 -34.45 19.49 -26.09
CA ARG A 368 -33.65 19.60 -27.34
C ARG A 368 -32.76 18.38 -27.58
N ALA A 369 -32.61 17.49 -26.60
CA ALA A 369 -31.81 16.29 -26.73
C ALA A 369 -32.43 15.33 -27.77
N LEU A 370 -31.61 14.41 -28.29
CA LEU A 370 -32.09 13.35 -29.17
C LEU A 370 -33.12 12.47 -28.43
N PRO A 371 -34.13 11.89 -29.12
CA PRO A 371 -35.14 11.07 -28.47
C PRO A 371 -34.60 9.89 -27.65
N ALA A 372 -33.42 9.36 -28.02
CA ALA A 372 -32.76 8.27 -27.29
C ALA A 372 -32.06 8.69 -25.99
N VAL A 373 -31.80 10.00 -25.82
CA VAL A 373 -31.07 10.56 -24.67
C VAL A 373 -31.99 11.42 -23.79
N GLN A 374 -33.05 11.97 -24.39
CA GLN A 374 -34.11 12.67 -23.70
C GLN A 374 -34.65 11.82 -22.54
N GLN A 375 -34.68 12.42 -21.35
CA GLN A 375 -35.23 11.80 -20.14
C GLN A 375 -36.73 12.08 -20.04
N ASP A 376 -37.53 11.05 -19.78
CA ASP A 376 -38.97 11.19 -19.58
C ASP A 376 -39.30 12.07 -18.36
N SER A 377 -38.52 11.93 -17.30
CA SER A 377 -38.60 12.74 -16.09
C SER A 377 -37.24 13.32 -15.71
N LEU A 378 -37.24 14.60 -15.33
CA LEU A 378 -36.07 15.30 -14.83
C LEU A 378 -36.11 15.31 -13.30
N ASP A 379 -35.00 14.95 -12.66
CA ASP A 379 -34.87 15.03 -11.19
C ASP A 379 -34.55 16.47 -10.76
N GLU A 380 -35.59 17.25 -10.51
CA GLU A 380 -35.44 18.67 -10.17
C GLU A 380 -34.74 18.90 -8.83
N ASP A 381 -34.88 18.00 -7.86
CA ASP A 381 -34.17 18.12 -6.58
C ASP A 381 -32.66 17.96 -6.77
N LEU A 382 -32.25 16.99 -7.59
CA LEU A 382 -30.84 16.80 -7.96
C LEU A 382 -30.26 18.03 -8.68
N ILE A 383 -30.98 18.60 -9.64
CA ILE A 383 -30.54 19.80 -10.36
C ILE A 383 -30.50 21.03 -9.44
N ARG A 384 -31.47 21.20 -8.53
CA ARG A 384 -31.44 22.29 -7.53
C ARG A 384 -30.24 22.15 -6.60
N LYS A 385 -29.92 20.92 -6.15
CA LYS A 385 -28.71 20.65 -5.36
C LYS A 385 -27.43 20.99 -6.11
N LEU A 386 -27.35 20.68 -7.41
CA LEU A 386 -26.24 21.10 -8.26
C LEU A 386 -26.10 22.62 -8.28
N ALA A 387 -27.20 23.36 -8.46
CA ALA A 387 -27.18 24.83 -8.42
C ALA A 387 -26.66 25.35 -7.07
N TYR A 388 -27.18 24.82 -5.96
CA TYR A 388 -26.84 25.27 -4.62
C TYR A 388 -25.36 25.14 -4.28
N VAL A 389 -24.68 24.14 -4.82
CA VAL A 389 -23.26 23.88 -4.54
C VAL A 389 -22.35 24.25 -5.71
N ALA A 390 -22.88 24.85 -6.79
CA ALA A 390 -22.15 25.09 -8.03
C ALA A 390 -20.93 26.01 -7.88
N ALA A 391 -21.00 26.97 -6.96
CA ALA A 391 -19.89 27.86 -6.60
C ALA A 391 -18.90 27.23 -5.61
N GLY A 392 -19.18 26.01 -5.14
CA GLY A 392 -18.33 25.29 -4.20
C GLY A 392 -17.07 24.73 -4.85
N ASP A 393 -15.99 24.70 -4.09
CA ASP A 393 -14.70 24.13 -4.48
C ASP A 393 -14.13 23.32 -3.30
N LEU A 394 -14.19 21.99 -3.43
CA LEU A 394 -13.89 21.07 -2.34
C LEU A 394 -12.62 20.28 -2.65
N ALA A 395 -11.62 20.38 -1.75
CA ALA A 395 -10.38 19.62 -1.88
C ALA A 395 -10.59 18.11 -2.05
N PRO A 396 -11.53 17.43 -1.35
CA PRO A 396 -11.74 15.99 -1.51
C PRO A 396 -12.28 15.59 -2.90
N ILE A 397 -13.19 16.37 -3.48
CA ILE A 397 -13.71 16.12 -4.83
C ILE A 397 -12.63 16.38 -5.87
N ASN A 398 -11.84 17.44 -5.70
CA ASN A 398 -10.69 17.72 -6.55
C ASN A 398 -9.61 16.63 -6.45
N ALA A 399 -9.36 16.08 -5.26
CA ALA A 399 -8.45 14.95 -5.05
C ALA A 399 -8.96 13.68 -5.75
N PHE A 400 -10.24 13.36 -5.60
CA PHE A 400 -10.86 12.22 -6.24
C PHE A 400 -10.78 12.33 -7.77
N ILE A 401 -11.45 13.33 -8.36
CA ILE A 401 -11.51 13.51 -9.81
C ILE A 401 -10.12 13.80 -10.39
N GLY A 402 -9.26 14.53 -9.67
CA GLY A 402 -7.90 14.83 -10.10
C GLY A 402 -6.99 13.60 -10.15
N GLY A 403 -7.14 12.67 -9.22
CA GLY A 403 -6.49 11.35 -9.28
C GLY A 403 -6.94 10.53 -10.48
N LEU A 404 -8.25 10.53 -10.78
CA LEU A 404 -8.81 9.84 -11.94
C LEU A 404 -8.35 10.45 -13.26
N ALA A 405 -8.54 11.76 -13.43
CA ALA A 405 -8.18 12.45 -14.67
C ALA A 405 -6.67 12.36 -14.97
N ALA A 406 -5.82 12.44 -13.95
CA ALA A 406 -4.39 12.21 -14.11
C ALA A 406 -4.08 10.75 -14.54
N GLN A 407 -4.81 9.77 -14.02
CA GLN A 407 -4.67 8.39 -14.48
C GLN A 407 -5.11 8.24 -15.94
N GLU A 408 -6.19 8.88 -16.37
CA GLU A 408 -6.63 8.88 -17.77
C GLU A 408 -5.59 9.50 -18.71
N VAL A 409 -4.90 10.56 -18.28
CA VAL A 409 -3.75 11.10 -19.04
C VAL A 409 -2.63 10.07 -19.19
N MET A 410 -2.34 9.30 -18.14
CA MET A 410 -1.33 8.23 -18.24
C MET A 410 -1.76 7.14 -19.23
N LYS A 411 -3.05 6.76 -19.24
CA LYS A 411 -3.60 5.79 -20.21
C LYS A 411 -3.49 6.32 -21.64
N ALA A 412 -3.85 7.59 -21.86
CA ALA A 412 -3.78 8.25 -23.15
C ALA A 412 -2.37 8.21 -23.77
N CYS A 413 -1.34 8.42 -22.95
CA CYS A 413 0.05 8.41 -23.39
C CYS A 413 0.58 6.99 -23.67
N SER A 414 0.15 6.01 -22.87
CA SER A 414 0.81 4.70 -22.77
C SER A 414 0.09 3.54 -23.46
N GLY A 415 -1.23 3.64 -23.70
CA GLY A 415 -2.05 2.50 -24.12
C GLY A 415 -2.15 1.38 -23.06
N LYS A 416 -1.76 1.68 -21.81
CA LYS A 416 -1.86 0.79 -20.66
C LYS A 416 -3.15 1.08 -19.91
N PHE A 417 -3.91 0.04 -19.62
CA PHE A 417 -5.24 0.04 -18.98
C PHE A 417 -6.40 0.50 -19.86
N MET A 418 -7.62 0.07 -19.50
CA MET A 418 -8.85 0.49 -20.16
C MET A 418 -9.21 1.95 -19.76
N PRO A 419 -9.38 2.87 -20.72
CA PRO A 419 -9.84 4.23 -20.46
C PRO A 419 -11.30 4.31 -20.01
N ILE A 420 -11.68 5.45 -19.44
CA ILE A 420 -13.09 5.82 -19.30
C ILE A 420 -13.69 6.03 -20.71
N MET A 421 -14.78 5.32 -21.01
CA MET A 421 -15.50 5.42 -22.28
C MET A 421 -16.98 5.76 -22.03
N GLN A 422 -17.40 7.02 -22.10
CA GLN A 422 -16.57 8.22 -22.27
C GLN A 422 -16.83 9.27 -21.19
N TRP A 423 -18.03 9.27 -20.60
CA TRP A 423 -18.43 10.18 -19.54
C TRP A 423 -18.49 9.48 -18.18
N LEU A 424 -17.92 10.10 -17.16
CA LEU A 424 -18.04 9.70 -15.77
C LEU A 424 -18.63 10.88 -15.00
N TYR A 425 -19.72 10.63 -14.27
CA TYR A 425 -20.35 11.59 -13.38
C TYR A 425 -20.33 11.06 -11.95
N PHE A 426 -19.96 11.90 -11.01
CA PHE A 426 -19.88 11.56 -9.59
C PHE A 426 -20.60 12.61 -8.75
N ASP A 427 -21.25 12.17 -7.68
CA ASP A 427 -21.74 13.04 -6.62
C ASP A 427 -21.52 12.41 -5.23
N ALA A 428 -21.25 13.25 -4.26
CA ALA A 428 -21.15 12.89 -2.85
C ALA A 428 -22.17 13.66 -1.99
N LEU A 429 -23.41 13.76 -2.47
CA LEU A 429 -24.48 14.53 -1.82
C LEU A 429 -24.77 14.09 -0.39
N GLU A 430 -24.42 12.85 -0.03
CA GLU A 430 -24.53 12.31 1.33
C GLU A 430 -23.60 13.01 2.34
N CYS A 431 -22.69 13.87 1.88
CA CYS A 431 -21.88 14.74 2.74
C CYS A 431 -22.66 15.94 3.26
N LEU A 432 -23.79 16.31 2.65
CA LEU A 432 -24.65 17.38 3.19
C LEU A 432 -25.26 16.93 4.52
N PRO A 433 -25.55 17.87 5.45
CA PRO A 433 -26.13 17.54 6.74
C PRO A 433 -27.47 16.81 6.59
N GLU A 434 -27.70 15.83 7.46
CA GLU A 434 -28.97 15.07 7.51
C GLU A 434 -30.17 16.01 7.81
N ASP A 435 -29.95 17.06 8.60
CA ASP A 435 -30.90 18.16 8.79
C ASP A 435 -30.81 19.17 7.65
N LYS A 436 -31.80 19.12 6.74
CA LYS A 436 -31.88 19.95 5.54
C LYS A 436 -32.08 21.44 5.82
N GLU A 437 -32.59 21.81 7.00
CA GLU A 437 -32.83 23.20 7.39
C GLU A 437 -31.57 23.88 7.96
N ALA A 438 -30.51 23.11 8.25
CA ALA A 438 -29.27 23.62 8.83
C ALA A 438 -28.50 24.60 7.91
N LEU A 439 -28.72 24.52 6.60
CA LEU A 439 -28.02 25.27 5.54
C LEU A 439 -28.90 26.36 4.92
N THR A 440 -28.53 27.62 5.17
CA THR A 440 -29.15 28.83 4.59
C THR A 440 -28.18 29.58 3.68
N GLU A 441 -28.70 30.48 2.84
CA GLU A 441 -27.88 31.36 1.98
C GLU A 441 -26.88 32.17 2.81
N ASP A 442 -27.32 32.78 3.93
CA ASP A 442 -26.47 33.60 4.81
C ASP A 442 -25.24 32.85 5.35
N LYS A 443 -25.39 31.57 5.72
CA LYS A 443 -24.28 30.77 6.23
C LYS A 443 -23.25 30.41 5.15
N CYS A 444 -23.69 30.42 3.89
CA CYS A 444 -22.89 30.05 2.73
C CYS A 444 -22.29 31.25 1.99
N LEU A 445 -22.57 32.48 2.45
CA LEU A 445 -21.99 33.69 1.87
C LEU A 445 -20.46 33.71 2.03
N PRO A 446 -19.71 34.09 0.98
CA PRO A 446 -18.27 34.20 1.05
C PRO A 446 -17.85 35.29 2.03
N ARG A 447 -16.74 35.07 2.75
CA ARG A 447 -16.22 35.98 3.78
C ARG A 447 -14.82 36.50 3.48
N GLN A 448 -14.38 36.41 2.22
CA GLN A 448 -13.00 36.73 1.81
C GLN A 448 -11.99 35.91 2.63
N ASN A 449 -12.30 34.62 2.73
CA ASN A 449 -11.54 33.66 3.50
C ASN A 449 -11.09 32.53 2.57
N ARG A 450 -9.94 31.91 2.87
CA ARG A 450 -9.41 30.77 2.13
C ARG A 450 -10.38 29.58 2.05
N PHE A 451 -11.34 29.50 2.95
CA PHE A 451 -12.35 28.43 2.99
C PHE A 451 -13.66 28.79 2.26
N ASP A 452 -13.72 29.92 1.55
CA ASP A 452 -14.97 30.38 0.89
C ASP A 452 -15.55 29.34 -0.08
N GLY A 453 -14.71 28.59 -0.81
CA GLY A 453 -15.15 27.51 -1.70
C GLY A 453 -15.78 26.33 -0.95
N GLN A 454 -15.36 26.06 0.29
CA GLN A 454 -15.93 25.01 1.13
C GLN A 454 -17.17 25.49 1.91
N VAL A 455 -17.12 26.73 2.42
CA VAL A 455 -18.24 27.38 3.12
C VAL A 455 -19.44 27.56 2.20
N ALA A 456 -19.24 27.76 0.91
CA ALA A 456 -20.31 27.80 -0.09
C ALA A 456 -21.15 26.50 -0.14
N VAL A 457 -20.62 25.36 0.33
CA VAL A 457 -21.32 24.07 0.35
C VAL A 457 -21.88 23.76 1.74
N PHE A 458 -21.05 23.91 2.77
CA PHE A 458 -21.36 23.42 4.12
C PHE A 458 -21.69 24.50 5.15
N GLY A 459 -21.51 25.78 4.79
CA GLY A 459 -21.71 26.91 5.67
C GLY A 459 -20.60 27.12 6.71
N SER A 460 -20.60 28.29 7.34
CA SER A 460 -19.57 28.67 8.31
C SER A 460 -19.52 27.80 9.57
N ASP A 461 -20.68 27.28 10.01
CA ASP A 461 -20.77 26.55 11.27
C ASP A 461 -20.01 25.21 11.20
N LEU A 462 -20.10 24.50 10.07
CA LEU A 462 -19.30 23.30 9.87
C LEU A 462 -17.81 23.63 9.77
N GLN A 463 -17.46 24.74 9.10
CA GLN A 463 -16.07 25.19 9.01
C GLN A 463 -15.45 25.44 10.39
N GLU A 464 -16.21 26.03 11.31
CA GLU A 464 -15.78 26.22 12.70
C GLU A 464 -15.64 24.89 13.46
N LYS A 465 -16.56 23.94 13.24
CA LYS A 465 -16.45 22.58 13.83
C LYS A 465 -15.18 21.88 13.35
N LEU A 466 -14.87 21.95 12.05
CA LEU A 466 -13.65 21.41 11.46
C LEU A 466 -12.39 22.02 12.11
N GLY A 467 -12.39 23.33 12.33
CA GLY A 467 -11.30 24.03 13.00
C GLY A 467 -11.00 23.49 14.41
N LYS A 468 -12.02 23.01 15.14
CA LYS A 468 -11.89 22.53 16.52
C LYS A 468 -11.54 21.04 16.63
N GLN A 469 -11.49 20.31 15.52
CA GLN A 469 -11.28 18.86 15.55
C GLN A 469 -9.87 18.48 16.02
N LYS A 470 -9.78 17.35 16.72
CA LYS A 470 -8.56 16.69 17.17
C LYS A 470 -8.42 15.32 16.52
N TYR A 471 -7.56 15.21 15.52
CA TYR A 471 -7.37 13.97 14.76
C TYR A 471 -5.99 13.36 14.97
N PHE A 472 -5.95 12.04 15.10
CA PHE A 472 -4.72 11.27 15.09
C PHE A 472 -4.53 10.58 13.74
N LEU A 473 -3.47 10.97 13.03
CA LEU A 473 -3.04 10.40 11.76
C LEU A 473 -1.91 9.39 11.99
N VAL A 474 -2.17 8.13 11.64
CA VAL A 474 -1.21 7.03 11.83
C VAL A 474 -0.57 6.66 10.49
N GLY A 475 0.67 7.13 10.29
CA GLY A 475 1.43 7.00 9.05
C GLY A 475 1.55 8.33 8.29
N ALA A 476 2.75 8.60 7.77
CA ALA A 476 3.11 9.77 6.98
C ALA A 476 3.66 9.37 5.59
N GLY A 477 3.27 8.19 5.11
CA GLY A 477 3.56 7.70 3.76
C GLY A 477 2.70 8.36 2.67
N ALA A 478 2.39 7.62 1.60
CA ALA A 478 1.65 8.15 0.44
C ALA A 478 0.26 8.70 0.84
N ILE A 479 -0.55 7.86 1.50
CA ILE A 479 -1.87 8.23 2.02
C ILE A 479 -1.74 9.35 3.06
N GLY A 480 -0.73 9.30 3.95
CA GLY A 480 -0.52 10.29 5.00
C GLY A 480 -0.22 11.69 4.46
N CYS A 481 0.59 11.78 3.39
CA CYS A 481 0.87 13.04 2.70
C CYS A 481 -0.38 13.64 2.06
N GLU A 482 -1.18 12.83 1.37
CA GLU A 482 -2.43 13.26 0.77
C GLU A 482 -3.46 13.67 1.83
N LEU A 483 -3.56 12.94 2.95
CA LEU A 483 -4.45 13.28 4.06
C LEU A 483 -4.06 14.61 4.69
N LEU A 484 -2.77 14.84 4.99
CA LEU A 484 -2.31 16.11 5.53
C LEU A 484 -2.56 17.29 4.59
N LYS A 485 -2.39 17.11 3.27
CA LYS A 485 -2.77 18.14 2.30
C LYS A 485 -4.27 18.43 2.35
N ASN A 486 -5.11 17.39 2.34
CA ASN A 486 -6.56 17.58 2.41
C ASN A 486 -6.97 18.22 3.75
N PHE A 487 -6.41 17.80 4.88
CA PHE A 487 -6.67 18.42 6.18
C PHE A 487 -6.30 19.91 6.20
N ALA A 488 -5.17 20.28 5.60
CA ALA A 488 -4.77 21.67 5.45
C ALA A 488 -5.77 22.48 4.62
N MET A 489 -6.27 21.93 3.53
CA MET A 489 -7.24 22.62 2.66
C MET A 489 -8.65 22.68 3.29
N ILE A 490 -9.08 21.61 3.96
CA ILE A 490 -10.34 21.52 4.70
C ILE A 490 -10.35 22.48 5.89
N GLY A 491 -9.20 22.76 6.50
CA GLY A 491 -9.09 23.55 7.73
C GLY A 491 -9.29 22.71 9.00
N LEU A 492 -9.07 21.40 8.93
CA LEU A 492 -9.17 20.50 10.08
C LEU A 492 -8.11 20.85 11.12
N GLY A 493 -8.50 21.00 12.39
CA GLY A 493 -7.57 21.31 13.48
C GLY A 493 -6.88 22.67 13.37
N CYS A 494 -7.41 23.58 12.55
CA CYS A 494 -6.82 24.92 12.34
C CYS A 494 -7.31 25.98 13.35
N GLY A 495 -8.39 25.69 14.07
CA GLY A 495 -8.99 26.58 15.05
C GLY A 495 -8.37 26.45 16.43
N GLU A 496 -8.78 27.32 17.35
CA GLU A 496 -8.42 27.19 18.74
C GLU A 496 -9.05 25.91 19.33
N GLY A 497 -8.25 25.11 20.02
CA GLY A 497 -8.66 23.81 20.54
C GLY A 497 -8.57 22.65 19.55
N GLY A 498 -8.29 22.91 18.26
CA GLY A 498 -8.01 21.89 17.27
C GLY A 498 -6.55 21.46 17.22
N GLU A 499 -6.30 20.21 16.81
CA GLU A 499 -4.96 19.64 16.68
C GLU A 499 -4.94 18.44 15.73
N ILE A 500 -3.85 18.29 14.96
CA ILE A 500 -3.55 17.07 14.23
C ILE A 500 -2.27 16.47 14.82
N VAL A 501 -2.35 15.26 15.34
CA VAL A 501 -1.16 14.50 15.73
C VAL A 501 -0.84 13.53 14.60
N VAL A 502 0.37 13.61 14.03
CA VAL A 502 0.85 12.66 13.03
C VAL A 502 2.02 11.85 13.58
N THR A 503 2.01 10.53 13.39
CA THR A 503 3.15 9.69 13.78
C THR A 503 3.59 8.75 12.67
N ASP A 504 4.89 8.63 12.49
CA ASP A 504 5.52 7.69 11.58
C ASP A 504 6.98 7.47 12.04
N MET A 505 7.43 6.23 12.16
CA MET A 505 8.81 5.93 12.58
C MET A 505 9.81 5.93 11.43
N ASP A 506 9.34 5.97 10.19
CA ASP A 506 10.19 5.83 9.01
C ASP A 506 10.88 7.15 8.63
N THR A 507 12.04 7.00 8.02
CA THR A 507 12.74 8.07 7.31
C THR A 507 12.34 8.09 5.83
N ILE A 508 12.57 9.23 5.17
CA ILE A 508 12.28 9.43 3.75
C ILE A 508 13.35 8.72 2.89
N GLU A 509 12.90 7.94 1.92
CA GLU A 509 13.73 7.27 0.90
C GLU A 509 13.52 7.86 -0.50
N LYS A 510 14.45 7.63 -1.43
CA LYS A 510 14.33 8.09 -2.83
C LYS A 510 13.05 7.58 -3.51
N SER A 511 12.71 6.31 -3.31
CA SER A 511 11.53 5.64 -3.89
C SER A 511 10.20 6.20 -3.39
N ASN A 512 10.22 6.99 -2.31
CA ASN A 512 9.02 7.59 -1.72
C ASN A 512 8.57 8.83 -2.50
N LEU A 513 9.52 9.59 -3.08
CA LEU A 513 9.30 10.90 -3.69
C LEU A 513 8.32 10.86 -4.87
N ASN A 514 8.21 9.72 -5.57
CA ASN A 514 7.27 9.54 -6.67
C ASN A 514 5.77 9.61 -6.26
N ARG A 515 5.44 9.44 -4.97
CA ARG A 515 4.03 9.49 -4.51
C ARG A 515 3.81 10.23 -3.19
N GLN A 516 4.89 10.62 -2.49
CA GLN A 516 4.86 11.35 -1.23
C GLN A 516 5.29 12.80 -1.48
N PHE A 517 4.43 13.53 -2.20
CA PHE A 517 4.77 14.82 -2.82
C PHE A 517 5.09 15.97 -1.84
N LEU A 518 4.87 15.76 -0.54
CA LEU A 518 5.30 16.70 0.52
C LEU A 518 6.81 16.68 0.73
N PHE A 519 7.51 15.65 0.24
CA PHE A 519 8.94 15.47 0.39
C PHE A 519 9.69 15.91 -0.86
N ARG A 520 10.98 16.19 -0.69
CA ARG A 520 11.89 16.58 -1.76
C ARG A 520 13.17 15.73 -1.72
N PRO A 521 13.97 15.71 -2.80
CA PRO A 521 15.23 14.98 -2.83
C PRO A 521 16.19 15.34 -1.68
N TRP A 522 16.15 16.59 -1.20
CA TRP A 522 16.97 17.06 -0.07
C TRP A 522 16.40 16.69 1.32
N ASP A 523 15.27 15.99 1.38
CA ASP A 523 14.67 15.49 2.61
C ASP A 523 14.95 14.02 2.87
N VAL A 524 15.59 13.30 1.94
CA VAL A 524 16.02 11.91 2.13
C VAL A 524 16.83 11.78 3.43
N THR A 525 16.59 10.72 4.19
CA THR A 525 17.07 10.46 5.57
C THR A 525 16.42 11.24 6.71
N LYS A 526 15.59 12.25 6.44
CA LYS A 526 14.78 12.93 7.49
C LYS A 526 13.54 12.10 7.84
N LEU A 527 12.95 12.36 8.99
CA LEU A 527 11.69 11.73 9.42
C LEU A 527 10.52 12.20 8.54
N LYS A 528 9.66 11.25 8.15
CA LYS A 528 8.48 11.54 7.32
C LYS A 528 7.50 12.49 8.02
N SER A 529 7.16 12.19 9.28
CA SER A 529 6.16 12.96 10.04
C SER A 529 6.56 14.43 10.26
N ASP A 530 7.80 14.69 10.67
CA ASP A 530 8.32 16.05 10.89
C ASP A 530 8.34 16.87 9.60
N THR A 531 8.83 16.26 8.51
CA THR A 531 8.96 16.91 7.21
C THR A 531 7.58 17.21 6.62
N ALA A 532 6.64 16.26 6.72
CA ALA A 532 5.27 16.44 6.23
C ALA A 532 4.55 17.55 7.00
N ALA A 533 4.69 17.57 8.32
CA ALA A 533 4.14 18.63 9.16
C ALA A 533 4.71 20.01 8.80
N ALA A 534 6.00 20.11 8.49
CA ALA A 534 6.61 21.36 8.03
C ALA A 534 6.05 21.82 6.66
N ALA A 535 5.88 20.90 5.71
CA ALA A 535 5.36 21.20 4.39
C ALA A 535 3.91 21.72 4.44
N VAL A 536 3.02 21.09 5.21
CA VAL A 536 1.61 21.49 5.26
C VAL A 536 1.36 22.80 6.00
N ARG A 537 2.22 23.18 6.95
CA ARG A 537 2.17 24.52 7.59
C ARG A 537 2.43 25.65 6.59
N GLN A 538 3.19 25.37 5.52
CA GLN A 538 3.35 26.35 4.42
C GLN A 538 2.08 26.41 3.56
N MET A 539 1.37 25.29 3.40
CA MET A 539 0.10 25.23 2.66
C MET A 539 -1.01 25.97 3.38
N ASN A 540 -1.11 25.78 4.69
CA ASN A 540 -2.04 26.51 5.53
C ASN A 540 -1.35 26.92 6.85
N PRO A 541 -1.02 28.20 7.05
CA PRO A 541 -0.39 28.67 8.29
C PRO A 541 -1.25 28.48 9.54
N HIS A 542 -2.56 28.28 9.41
CA HIS A 542 -3.46 28.07 10.54
C HIS A 542 -3.45 26.64 11.08
N ILE A 543 -2.91 25.67 10.32
CA ILE A 543 -2.94 24.26 10.74
C ILE A 543 -2.02 24.00 11.94
N ARG A 544 -2.53 23.27 12.93
CA ARG A 544 -1.79 22.90 14.14
C ARG A 544 -1.45 21.41 14.09
N VAL A 545 -0.21 21.11 13.72
CA VAL A 545 0.28 19.73 13.60
C VAL A 545 1.35 19.46 14.64
N THR A 546 1.22 18.36 15.38
CA THR A 546 2.23 17.80 16.27
C THR A 546 2.76 16.51 15.65
N SER A 547 4.06 16.46 15.36
CA SER A 547 4.69 15.31 14.71
C SER A 547 5.44 14.43 15.72
N HIS A 548 5.17 13.13 15.67
CA HIS A 548 5.78 12.08 16.48
C HIS A 548 6.53 11.10 15.56
N GLN A 549 7.46 10.34 16.15
CA GLN A 549 8.28 9.33 15.45
C GLN A 549 8.08 7.92 16.01
N ASN A 550 6.91 7.67 16.60
CA ASN A 550 6.66 6.46 17.37
C ASN A 550 5.92 5.44 16.50
N ARG A 551 6.46 4.22 16.44
CA ARG A 551 5.74 3.08 15.85
C ARG A 551 4.54 2.74 16.72
N VAL A 552 3.34 2.97 16.20
CA VAL A 552 2.11 2.66 16.91
C VAL A 552 1.98 1.15 17.09
N GLY A 553 1.64 0.76 18.33
CA GLY A 553 1.56 -0.63 18.74
C GLY A 553 1.69 -0.76 20.27
N PRO A 554 1.61 -2.00 20.80
CA PRO A 554 1.56 -2.26 22.24
C PRO A 554 2.71 -1.62 23.05
N ASP A 555 3.89 -1.47 22.45
CA ASP A 555 5.07 -0.90 23.13
C ASP A 555 4.99 0.62 23.34
N THR A 556 4.06 1.31 22.66
CA THR A 556 3.92 2.78 22.70
C THR A 556 2.67 3.26 23.44
N GLU A 557 1.94 2.37 24.11
CA GLU A 557 0.73 2.70 24.89
C GLU A 557 0.97 3.62 26.08
N ARG A 558 2.25 3.83 26.47
CA ARG A 558 2.62 4.84 27.47
C ARG A 558 2.64 6.26 26.92
N ILE A 559 2.76 6.40 25.60
CA ILE A 559 2.75 7.67 24.88
C ILE A 559 1.33 7.95 24.43
N TYR A 560 0.69 6.96 23.79
CA TYR A 560 -0.69 7.01 23.33
C TYR A 560 -1.62 6.33 24.33
N ASP A 561 -1.66 6.88 25.52
CA ASP A 561 -2.40 6.36 26.66
C ASP A 561 -3.89 6.73 26.61
N ASP A 562 -4.61 6.46 27.70
CA ASP A 562 -6.03 6.78 27.82
C ASP A 562 -6.31 8.26 27.62
N ASP A 563 -5.52 9.15 28.23
CA ASP A 563 -5.74 10.60 28.17
C ASP A 563 -5.52 11.11 26.74
N PHE A 564 -4.55 10.54 26.01
CA PHE A 564 -4.35 10.83 24.59
C PHE A 564 -5.61 10.51 23.78
N PHE A 565 -6.10 9.26 23.83
CA PHE A 565 -7.24 8.85 23.02
C PHE A 565 -8.56 9.53 23.43
N GLN A 566 -8.77 9.78 24.73
CA GLN A 566 -10.02 10.42 25.20
C GLN A 566 -10.24 11.81 24.61
N ASN A 567 -9.17 12.54 24.33
CA ASN A 567 -9.22 13.88 23.77
C ASN A 567 -9.39 13.92 22.24
N LEU A 568 -9.34 12.78 21.55
CA LEU A 568 -9.48 12.74 20.09
C LEU A 568 -10.96 12.76 19.67
N ASP A 569 -11.23 13.38 18.52
CA ASP A 569 -12.52 13.32 17.84
C ASP A 569 -12.57 12.16 16.83
N GLY A 570 -11.42 11.76 16.29
CA GLY A 570 -11.31 10.65 15.35
C GLY A 570 -9.88 10.25 15.02
N VAL A 571 -9.74 9.14 14.31
CA VAL A 571 -8.47 8.58 13.85
C VAL A 571 -8.53 8.37 12.34
N ALA A 572 -7.42 8.64 11.64
CA ALA A 572 -7.25 8.32 10.23
C ALA A 572 -6.00 7.45 10.03
N ASN A 573 -6.18 6.28 9.42
CA ASN A 573 -5.09 5.37 9.11
C ASN A 573 -4.48 5.68 7.74
N ALA A 574 -3.14 5.63 7.68
CA ALA A 574 -2.32 5.76 6.49
C ALA A 574 -1.22 4.67 6.49
N LEU A 575 -1.63 3.44 6.80
CA LEU A 575 -0.78 2.30 7.10
C LEU A 575 -0.49 1.44 5.86
N ASP A 576 0.54 0.59 5.93
CA ASP A 576 0.96 -0.31 4.85
C ASP A 576 0.93 -1.80 5.23
N ASN A 577 0.53 -2.12 6.47
CA ASN A 577 0.45 -3.49 6.98
C ASN A 577 -0.87 -3.73 7.75
N VAL A 578 -1.34 -4.97 7.75
CA VAL A 578 -2.62 -5.37 8.37
C VAL A 578 -2.54 -5.35 9.91
N ASP A 579 -1.39 -5.71 10.49
CA ASP A 579 -1.24 -5.79 11.95
C ASP A 579 -1.44 -4.42 12.64
N ALA A 580 -0.87 -3.35 12.06
CA ALA A 580 -1.06 -2.00 12.57
C ALA A 580 -2.51 -1.53 12.41
N ARG A 581 -3.19 -1.89 11.31
CA ARG A 581 -4.61 -1.58 11.10
C ARG A 581 -5.48 -2.24 12.16
N MET A 582 -5.28 -3.54 12.36
CA MET A 582 -5.96 -4.34 13.38
C MET A 582 -5.69 -3.80 14.80
N TYR A 583 -4.46 -3.33 15.08
CA TYR A 583 -4.15 -2.68 16.34
C TYR A 583 -4.95 -1.38 16.52
N MET A 584 -4.96 -0.50 15.53
CA MET A 584 -5.67 0.78 15.61
C MET A 584 -7.19 0.60 15.69
N ASP A 585 -7.74 -0.37 14.96
CA ASP A 585 -9.15 -0.75 15.04
C ASP A 585 -9.55 -1.13 16.47
N ARG A 586 -8.82 -2.07 17.09
CA ARG A 586 -9.06 -2.46 18.49
C ARG A 586 -8.99 -1.28 19.46
N ARG A 587 -8.03 -0.37 19.27
CA ARG A 587 -7.91 0.84 20.10
C ARG A 587 -9.10 1.77 19.87
N CYS A 588 -9.56 1.96 18.64
CA CYS A 588 -10.72 2.81 18.32
C CYS A 588 -12.03 2.24 18.89
N VAL A 589 -12.23 0.92 18.82
CA VAL A 589 -13.33 0.22 19.50
C VAL A 589 -13.25 0.44 21.01
N TYR A 590 -12.07 0.24 21.60
CA TYR A 590 -11.86 0.44 23.02
C TYR A 590 -12.07 1.90 23.48
N TYR A 591 -11.71 2.92 22.71
CA TYR A 591 -11.94 4.32 23.10
C TYR A 591 -13.21 4.95 22.52
N ARG A 592 -14.00 4.17 21.77
CA ARG A 592 -15.21 4.62 21.07
C ARG A 592 -14.90 5.83 20.18
N LYS A 593 -13.91 5.68 19.31
CA LYS A 593 -13.47 6.74 18.39
C LYS A 593 -13.76 6.33 16.94
N PRO A 594 -14.30 7.24 16.10
CA PRO A 594 -14.39 7.02 14.67
C PRO A 594 -13.02 6.71 14.06
N LEU A 595 -13.00 5.76 13.13
CA LEU A 595 -11.82 5.39 12.37
C LEU A 595 -12.11 5.49 10.87
N LEU A 596 -11.25 6.23 10.18
CA LEU A 596 -11.19 6.30 8.72
C LEU A 596 -10.04 5.40 8.23
N GLU A 597 -10.38 4.31 7.54
CA GLU A 597 -9.44 3.31 7.03
C GLU A 597 -9.34 3.38 5.51
N SER A 598 -8.13 3.15 4.97
CA SER A 598 -7.90 3.12 3.54
C SER A 598 -6.66 2.32 3.12
N GLY A 599 -6.72 1.76 1.91
CA GLY A 599 -5.65 0.94 1.33
C GLY A 599 -5.50 1.15 -0.17
N THR A 600 -4.29 0.88 -0.68
CA THR A 600 -3.99 0.94 -2.12
C THR A 600 -3.07 -0.20 -2.53
N LEU A 601 -3.31 -0.77 -3.71
CA LEU A 601 -2.44 -1.75 -4.37
C LEU A 601 -2.43 -1.48 -5.88
N GLY A 602 -1.37 -0.85 -6.38
CA GLY A 602 -1.28 -0.40 -7.76
C GLY A 602 -2.43 0.53 -8.13
N THR A 603 -3.26 0.14 -9.10
CA THR A 603 -4.47 0.87 -9.51
C THR A 603 -5.69 0.61 -8.63
N LYS A 604 -5.61 -0.36 -7.70
CA LYS A 604 -6.70 -0.76 -6.81
C LYS A 604 -6.67 0.07 -5.53
N GLY A 605 -7.83 0.40 -4.99
CA GLY A 605 -7.94 1.11 -3.72
C GLY A 605 -9.26 0.83 -3.01
N ASN A 606 -9.26 0.97 -1.69
CA ASN A 606 -10.45 0.81 -0.86
C ASN A 606 -10.50 1.85 0.26
N VAL A 607 -11.72 2.17 0.69
CA VAL A 607 -12.04 3.05 1.82
C VAL A 607 -13.08 2.36 2.68
N GLN A 608 -12.85 2.34 4.00
CA GLN A 608 -13.80 1.85 4.98
C GLN A 608 -13.94 2.86 6.12
N VAL A 609 -15.19 3.12 6.52
CA VAL A 609 -15.50 4.00 7.65
C VAL A 609 -16.08 3.19 8.80
N VAL A 610 -15.52 3.39 10.00
CA VAL A 610 -15.92 2.69 11.23
C VAL A 610 -16.44 3.72 12.22
N ILE A 611 -17.74 3.68 12.51
CA ILE A 611 -18.45 4.64 13.36
C ILE A 611 -18.91 3.97 14.65
N PRO A 612 -18.51 4.51 15.83
CA PRO A 612 -18.94 3.99 17.11
C PRO A 612 -20.45 3.87 17.25
N PHE A 613 -20.90 2.72 17.74
CA PHE A 613 -22.31 2.38 17.98
C PHE A 613 -23.19 2.35 16.72
N LEU A 614 -22.58 2.23 15.53
CA LEU A 614 -23.31 2.22 14.27
C LEU A 614 -22.86 1.08 13.36
N THR A 615 -21.58 1.06 13.01
CA THR A 615 -21.04 0.11 12.01
C THR A 615 -20.28 -1.02 12.66
N GLU A 616 -20.01 -2.07 11.90
CA GLU A 616 -18.95 -3.03 12.23
C GLU A 616 -17.57 -2.36 12.33
N SER A 617 -16.60 -3.10 12.87
CA SER A 617 -15.18 -2.68 12.96
C SER A 617 -14.37 -3.23 11.78
N TYR A 618 -13.14 -2.75 11.58
CA TYR A 618 -12.27 -3.29 10.52
C TYR A 618 -12.03 -4.80 10.72
N SER A 619 -11.81 -5.23 11.97
CA SER A 619 -11.56 -6.62 12.32
C SER A 619 -12.78 -7.56 12.28
N SER A 620 -13.97 -7.03 11.98
CA SER A 620 -15.20 -7.83 11.85
C SER A 620 -15.26 -8.64 10.55
N SER A 621 -14.49 -8.23 9.54
CA SER A 621 -14.38 -8.91 8.24
C SER A 621 -12.99 -9.54 8.06
N GLN A 622 -12.92 -10.61 7.26
CA GLN A 622 -11.66 -11.33 7.01
C GLN A 622 -11.21 -11.14 5.57
N ASP A 623 -10.06 -10.49 5.39
CA ASP A 623 -9.36 -10.45 4.11
C ASP A 623 -8.72 -11.82 3.78
N PRO A 624 -8.63 -12.21 2.50
CA PRO A 624 -7.92 -13.41 2.10
C PRO A 624 -6.46 -13.38 2.60
N PRO A 625 -5.96 -14.44 3.25
CA PRO A 625 -4.57 -14.46 3.72
C PRO A 625 -3.60 -14.47 2.54
N GLU A 626 -2.37 -13.97 2.77
CA GLU A 626 -1.28 -14.15 1.81
C GLU A 626 -1.10 -15.64 1.50
N LYS A 627 -0.97 -15.98 0.22
CA LYS A 627 -0.67 -17.37 -0.19
C LYS A 627 0.71 -17.77 0.33
N SER A 628 0.74 -18.71 1.27
CA SER A 628 1.99 -19.32 1.74
C SER A 628 2.43 -20.43 0.79
N ILE A 629 3.71 -20.44 0.41
CA ILE A 629 4.30 -21.52 -0.39
C ILE A 629 4.59 -22.71 0.54
N PRO A 630 4.20 -23.95 0.19
CA PRO A 630 4.51 -25.14 0.99
C PRO A 630 6.01 -25.30 1.23
N ILE A 631 6.40 -25.73 2.43
CA ILE A 631 7.82 -25.81 2.85
C ILE A 631 8.58 -26.80 1.97
N CYS A 632 7.99 -27.95 1.63
CA CYS A 632 8.58 -28.94 0.73
C CYS A 632 8.83 -28.36 -0.69
N THR A 633 7.97 -27.46 -1.16
CA THR A 633 8.14 -26.79 -2.46
C THR A 633 9.33 -25.85 -2.43
N LEU A 634 9.47 -25.03 -1.38
CA LEU A 634 10.62 -24.13 -1.21
C LEU A 634 11.94 -24.91 -1.05
N LYS A 635 11.95 -25.95 -0.19
CA LYS A 635 13.16 -26.69 0.14
C LYS A 635 13.65 -27.63 -0.95
N ASN A 636 12.77 -28.32 -1.68
CA ASN A 636 13.17 -29.44 -2.55
C ASN A 636 12.58 -29.40 -3.96
N PHE A 637 11.37 -28.85 -4.16
CA PHE A 637 10.63 -28.99 -5.43
C PHE A 637 10.11 -27.65 -5.98
N PRO A 638 10.97 -26.64 -6.22
CA PRO A 638 10.55 -25.41 -6.86
C PRO A 638 10.12 -25.67 -8.32
N ASN A 639 9.17 -24.88 -8.80
CA ASN A 639 8.68 -24.92 -10.19
C ASN A 639 8.42 -23.53 -10.78
N ALA A 640 8.54 -22.48 -9.96
CA ALA A 640 8.35 -21.10 -10.33
C ALA A 640 9.46 -20.24 -9.71
N ILE A 641 9.73 -19.08 -10.31
CA ILE A 641 10.82 -18.20 -9.88
C ILE A 641 10.56 -17.66 -8.46
N GLU A 642 9.30 -17.43 -8.11
CA GLU A 642 8.82 -17.02 -6.79
C GLU A 642 9.30 -17.98 -5.69
N HIS A 643 9.31 -19.29 -5.97
CA HIS A 643 9.77 -20.30 -5.01
C HIS A 643 11.27 -20.16 -4.74
N THR A 644 12.07 -19.92 -5.79
CA THR A 644 13.52 -19.74 -5.64
C THR A 644 13.89 -18.39 -5.02
N LEU A 645 13.08 -17.35 -5.22
CA LEU A 645 13.27 -16.03 -4.62
C LEU A 645 12.93 -16.02 -3.13
N GLN A 646 11.84 -16.65 -2.73
CA GLN A 646 11.52 -16.83 -1.31
C GLN A 646 12.60 -17.68 -0.62
N TRP A 647 13.05 -18.77 -1.26
CA TRP A 647 14.18 -19.56 -0.78
C TRP A 647 15.46 -18.71 -0.63
N ALA A 648 15.80 -17.89 -1.62
CA ALA A 648 16.99 -17.05 -1.56
C ALA A 648 16.90 -15.97 -0.46
N ARG A 649 15.70 -15.45 -0.18
CA ARG A 649 15.44 -14.53 0.93
C ARG A 649 15.61 -15.22 2.28
N ASP A 650 15.16 -16.46 2.41
CA ASP A 650 15.33 -17.29 3.61
C ASP A 650 16.83 -17.64 3.82
N GLU A 651 17.55 -17.97 2.75
CA GLU A 651 19.00 -18.17 2.77
C GLU A 651 19.75 -16.91 3.22
N PHE A 652 19.38 -15.73 2.74
CA PHE A 652 19.99 -14.48 3.19
C PHE A 652 19.85 -14.30 4.71
N GLU A 653 18.62 -14.48 5.25
CA GLU A 653 18.36 -14.33 6.69
C GLU A 653 19.11 -15.41 7.50
N GLY A 654 19.11 -16.65 6.99
CA GLY A 654 19.71 -17.82 7.61
C GLY A 654 21.24 -17.84 7.60
N LEU A 655 21.89 -17.15 6.66
CA LEU A 655 23.35 -17.09 6.56
C LEU A 655 23.94 -15.85 7.25
N PHE A 656 23.29 -14.68 7.12
CA PHE A 656 23.93 -13.40 7.49
C PHE A 656 23.33 -12.73 8.73
N LYS A 657 22.10 -13.09 9.14
CA LYS A 657 21.44 -12.49 10.30
C LYS A 657 21.29 -13.46 11.47
N GLN A 658 20.55 -14.55 11.27
CA GLN A 658 20.19 -15.47 12.35
C GLN A 658 21.42 -16.04 13.09
N PRO A 659 22.50 -16.48 12.40
CA PRO A 659 23.69 -16.97 13.08
C PRO A 659 24.38 -15.89 13.92
N ALA A 660 24.46 -14.65 13.43
CA ALA A 660 25.06 -13.54 14.13
C ALA A 660 24.24 -13.13 15.38
N GLU A 661 22.92 -13.12 15.28
CA GLU A 661 22.04 -12.90 16.45
C GLU A 661 22.21 -14.00 17.50
N ASN A 662 22.22 -15.27 17.07
CA ASN A 662 22.40 -16.41 17.96
C ASN A 662 23.76 -16.36 18.67
N VAL A 663 24.84 -16.02 17.96
CA VAL A 663 26.18 -15.84 18.54
C VAL A 663 26.17 -14.68 19.54
N ASN A 664 25.59 -13.54 19.18
CA ASN A 664 25.54 -12.39 20.07
C ASN A 664 24.74 -12.69 21.35
N GLN A 665 23.62 -13.40 21.25
CA GLN A 665 22.86 -13.85 22.42
C GLN A 665 23.64 -14.87 23.25
N TYR A 666 24.31 -15.85 22.62
CA TYR A 666 25.18 -16.80 23.32
C TYR A 666 26.28 -16.10 24.13
N LEU A 667 26.87 -15.03 23.59
CA LEU A 667 27.96 -14.29 24.24
C LEU A 667 27.47 -13.32 25.33
N THR A 668 26.20 -12.89 25.31
CA THR A 668 25.69 -11.82 26.20
C THR A 668 24.65 -12.27 27.21
N ASP A 669 23.87 -13.33 26.92
CA ASP A 669 22.86 -13.88 27.80
C ASP A 669 23.36 -15.20 28.42
N PRO A 670 23.73 -15.22 29.73
CA PRO A 670 24.20 -16.42 30.41
C PRO A 670 23.19 -17.58 30.40
N LYS A 671 21.91 -17.30 30.13
CA LYS A 671 20.83 -18.29 30.08
C LYS A 671 20.47 -18.73 28.67
N PHE A 672 21.22 -18.29 27.65
CA PHE A 672 20.92 -18.62 26.25
C PHE A 672 20.86 -20.14 26.02
N VAL A 673 21.89 -20.88 26.42
CA VAL A 673 21.93 -22.34 26.23
C VAL A 673 20.77 -23.03 26.93
N GLU A 674 20.47 -22.65 28.18
CA GLU A 674 19.33 -23.21 28.93
C GLU A 674 17.99 -22.93 28.22
N ARG A 675 17.81 -21.73 27.66
CA ARG A 675 16.60 -21.36 26.91
C ARG A 675 16.48 -22.14 25.61
N THR A 676 17.58 -22.25 24.86
CA THR A 676 17.64 -22.96 23.57
C THR A 676 17.30 -24.44 23.74
N LEU A 677 17.75 -25.07 24.83
CA LEU A 677 17.43 -26.47 25.13
C LEU A 677 15.96 -26.72 25.49
N ARG A 678 15.19 -25.67 25.81
CA ARG A 678 13.74 -25.76 26.08
C ARG A 678 12.90 -25.61 24.82
N LEU A 679 13.51 -25.32 23.67
CA LEU A 679 12.81 -25.29 22.39
C LEU A 679 12.40 -26.71 21.98
N ALA A 680 11.33 -26.80 21.18
CA ALA A 680 10.78 -28.08 20.76
C ALA A 680 11.53 -28.67 19.54
N GLY A 681 11.56 -30.00 19.43
CA GLY A 681 12.06 -30.72 18.26
C GLY A 681 13.56 -30.54 18.01
N THR A 682 13.97 -30.39 16.75
CA THR A 682 15.39 -30.26 16.31
C THR A 682 15.98 -28.88 16.50
N GLN A 683 15.17 -27.87 16.85
CA GLN A 683 15.61 -26.48 16.98
C GLN A 683 16.82 -26.29 17.91
N PRO A 684 16.94 -26.96 19.07
CA PRO A 684 18.11 -26.82 19.92
C PRO A 684 19.42 -27.21 19.21
N LEU A 685 19.37 -28.28 18.40
CA LEU A 685 20.50 -28.77 17.65
C LEU A 685 20.89 -27.79 16.55
N GLU A 686 19.92 -27.34 15.75
CA GLU A 686 20.13 -26.37 14.66
C GLU A 686 20.77 -25.07 15.14
N VAL A 687 20.28 -24.51 16.26
CA VAL A 687 20.79 -23.27 16.84
C VAL A 687 22.22 -23.45 17.37
N LEU A 688 22.49 -24.52 18.13
CA LEU A 688 23.83 -24.72 18.70
C LEU A 688 24.87 -25.10 17.64
N GLU A 689 24.49 -25.85 16.60
CA GLU A 689 25.36 -26.10 15.45
C GLU A 689 25.68 -24.81 14.69
N ALA A 690 24.71 -23.92 14.50
CA ALA A 690 24.95 -22.62 13.87
C ALA A 690 25.94 -21.77 14.68
N VAL A 691 25.83 -21.76 16.01
CA VAL A 691 26.79 -21.07 16.90
C VAL A 691 28.18 -21.71 16.80
N GLN A 692 28.29 -23.04 16.81
CA GLN A 692 29.57 -23.74 16.70
C GLN A 692 30.25 -23.46 15.35
N ARG A 693 29.48 -23.54 14.25
CA ARG A 693 29.97 -23.21 12.90
C ARG A 693 30.51 -21.79 12.87
N SER A 694 29.75 -20.84 13.40
CA SER A 694 30.10 -19.41 13.34
C SER A 694 31.30 -19.03 14.21
N LEU A 695 31.47 -19.68 15.37
CA LEU A 695 32.54 -19.35 16.31
C LEU A 695 33.85 -20.12 16.06
N VAL A 696 33.77 -21.33 15.51
CA VAL A 696 34.90 -22.27 15.44
C VAL A 696 35.15 -22.76 14.01
N LEU A 697 34.17 -23.40 13.36
CA LEU A 697 34.44 -24.18 12.14
C LEU A 697 34.60 -23.31 10.88
N GLN A 698 33.84 -22.22 10.79
CA GLN A 698 33.75 -21.36 9.60
C GLN A 698 34.07 -19.90 9.93
N ARG A 699 34.82 -19.64 11.01
CA ARG A 699 35.21 -18.27 11.38
C ARG A 699 36.28 -17.75 10.41
N PRO A 700 36.00 -16.73 9.58
CA PRO A 700 37.00 -16.15 8.70
C PRO A 700 38.00 -15.29 9.48
N GLN A 701 39.25 -15.23 9.00
CA GLN A 701 40.25 -14.28 9.49
C GLN A 701 40.64 -13.25 8.42
N THR A 702 40.50 -13.62 7.15
CA THR A 702 40.87 -12.80 6.00
C THR A 702 39.76 -12.77 4.97
N TRP A 703 39.81 -11.79 4.04
CA TRP A 703 38.92 -11.74 2.88
C TRP A 703 38.98 -13.02 2.02
N ALA A 704 40.17 -13.61 1.89
CA ALA A 704 40.33 -14.85 1.11
C ALA A 704 39.57 -16.04 1.74
N ASP A 705 39.45 -16.07 3.08
CA ASP A 705 38.64 -17.07 3.77
C ASP A 705 37.15 -16.90 3.45
N CYS A 706 36.66 -15.65 3.35
CA CYS A 706 35.28 -15.35 2.97
C CYS A 706 34.98 -15.79 1.53
N VAL A 707 35.91 -15.58 0.60
CA VAL A 707 35.78 -16.07 -0.79
C VAL A 707 35.76 -17.60 -0.85
N THR A 708 36.64 -18.25 -0.08
CA THR A 708 36.68 -19.72 0.02
C THR A 708 35.38 -20.27 0.58
N TRP A 709 34.86 -19.66 1.65
CA TRP A 709 33.57 -20.00 2.24
C TRP A 709 32.42 -19.89 1.23
N ALA A 710 32.35 -18.77 0.50
CA ALA A 710 31.30 -18.56 -0.50
C ALA A 710 31.36 -19.62 -1.62
N CYS A 711 32.56 -19.99 -2.08
CA CYS A 711 32.75 -21.06 -3.06
C CYS A 711 32.32 -22.44 -2.51
N HIS A 712 32.68 -22.78 -1.27
CA HIS A 712 32.25 -24.02 -0.62
C HIS A 712 30.74 -24.08 -0.42
N HIS A 713 30.13 -22.95 -0.03
CA HIS A 713 28.68 -22.86 0.12
C HIS A 713 27.97 -23.01 -1.24
N TRP A 714 28.49 -22.41 -2.30
CA TRP A 714 27.97 -22.59 -3.67
C TRP A 714 27.94 -24.08 -4.07
N HIS A 715 29.05 -24.80 -3.87
CA HIS A 715 29.12 -26.24 -4.18
C HIS A 715 28.15 -27.05 -3.33
N THR A 716 27.98 -26.67 -2.07
CA THR A 716 27.03 -27.32 -1.17
C THR A 716 25.60 -27.19 -1.68
N GLN A 717 25.17 -25.97 -2.02
CA GLN A 717 23.78 -25.70 -2.37
C GLN A 717 23.41 -26.13 -3.79
N TYR A 718 24.22 -25.78 -4.79
CA TYR A 718 23.84 -25.91 -6.20
C TYR A 718 24.38 -27.18 -6.87
N SER A 719 25.19 -27.97 -6.14
CA SER A 719 25.74 -29.25 -6.61
C SER A 719 25.47 -30.39 -5.62
N ASN A 720 25.98 -30.31 -4.38
CA ASN A 720 25.98 -31.45 -3.46
C ASN A 720 24.56 -31.80 -2.98
N ASN A 721 23.79 -30.80 -2.56
CA ASN A 721 22.40 -30.99 -2.14
C ASN A 721 21.54 -31.54 -3.30
N ILE A 722 21.80 -31.12 -4.53
CA ILE A 722 21.11 -31.63 -5.72
C ILE A 722 21.49 -33.09 -6.01
N ARG A 723 22.78 -33.45 -5.91
CA ARG A 723 23.23 -34.85 -6.03
C ARG A 723 22.61 -35.74 -4.94
N GLN A 724 22.49 -35.23 -3.71
CA GLN A 724 21.81 -35.94 -2.64
C GLN A 724 20.31 -36.13 -2.97
N LEU A 725 19.64 -35.10 -3.47
CA LEU A 725 18.24 -35.18 -3.86
C LEU A 725 18.00 -36.21 -4.98
N LEU A 726 18.86 -36.24 -6.00
CA LEU A 726 18.79 -37.22 -7.09
C LEU A 726 19.19 -38.64 -6.66
N HIS A 727 20.04 -38.78 -5.64
CA HIS A 727 20.32 -40.09 -5.04
C HIS A 727 19.09 -40.66 -4.32
N ASN A 728 18.35 -39.79 -3.62
CA ASN A 728 17.11 -40.13 -2.95
C ASN A 728 15.97 -40.38 -3.93
N PHE A 729 15.91 -39.59 -5.00
CA PHE A 729 14.87 -39.67 -6.03
C PHE A 729 15.50 -39.69 -7.44
N PRO A 730 15.87 -40.87 -7.96
CA PRO A 730 16.43 -40.99 -9.30
C PRO A 730 15.53 -40.34 -10.38
N PRO A 731 16.12 -39.78 -11.47
CA PRO A 731 15.37 -39.12 -12.54
C PRO A 731 14.26 -39.96 -13.18
N ASP A 732 14.42 -41.27 -13.19
CA ASP A 732 13.51 -42.26 -13.77
C ASP A 732 12.61 -42.93 -12.73
N GLN A 733 12.65 -42.49 -11.46
CA GLN A 733 11.83 -43.06 -10.40
C GLN A 733 10.34 -42.94 -10.71
N LEU A 734 9.61 -44.03 -10.44
CA LEU A 734 8.15 -44.08 -10.49
C LEU A 734 7.54 -43.95 -9.09
N THR A 735 6.34 -43.39 -9.02
CA THR A 735 5.49 -43.38 -7.83
C THR A 735 4.83 -44.74 -7.63
N SER A 736 4.12 -44.91 -6.50
CA SER A 736 3.31 -46.11 -6.23
C SER A 736 2.20 -46.35 -7.27
N SER A 737 1.74 -45.32 -7.99
CA SER A 737 0.76 -45.44 -9.07
C SER A 737 1.38 -45.78 -10.43
N GLY A 738 2.70 -45.92 -10.51
CA GLY A 738 3.43 -46.16 -11.77
C GLY A 738 3.65 -44.91 -12.62
N ALA A 739 3.26 -43.72 -12.12
CA ALA A 739 3.55 -42.44 -12.79
C ALA A 739 4.99 -41.98 -12.50
N PRO A 740 5.62 -41.19 -13.38
CA PRO A 740 6.93 -40.59 -13.10
C PRO A 740 6.89 -39.68 -11.87
N PHE A 741 7.85 -39.84 -10.95
CA PHE A 741 7.97 -38.99 -9.76
C PHE A 741 8.19 -37.52 -10.14
N TRP A 742 9.08 -37.28 -11.10
CA TRP A 742 9.38 -35.96 -11.67
C TRP A 742 8.38 -35.60 -12.76
N SER A 743 7.17 -35.21 -12.35
CA SER A 743 6.10 -34.75 -13.24
C SER A 743 5.27 -33.64 -12.59
N GLY A 744 4.60 -32.84 -13.43
CA GLY A 744 3.77 -31.70 -12.98
C GLY A 744 4.58 -30.69 -12.15
N PRO A 745 4.27 -30.49 -10.85
CA PRO A 745 4.90 -29.47 -10.01
C PRO A 745 6.32 -29.82 -9.57
N LYS A 746 6.80 -31.04 -9.85
CA LYS A 746 8.16 -31.50 -9.50
C LYS A 746 9.03 -31.53 -10.74
N ARG A 747 9.83 -30.47 -10.93
CA ARG A 747 10.85 -30.40 -12.00
C ARG A 747 12.08 -31.20 -11.58
N CYS A 748 12.59 -32.06 -12.45
CA CYS A 748 13.79 -32.86 -12.18
C CYS A 748 15.02 -31.95 -12.18
N PRO A 749 15.80 -31.87 -11.10
CA PRO A 749 16.94 -30.98 -11.07
C PRO A 749 18.20 -31.61 -11.69
N HIS A 750 19.20 -30.77 -11.98
CA HIS A 750 20.55 -31.20 -12.34
C HIS A 750 21.61 -30.44 -11.53
N PRO A 751 22.72 -31.10 -11.12
CA PRO A 751 23.77 -30.44 -10.34
C PRO A 751 24.62 -29.54 -11.24
N LEU A 752 24.89 -28.31 -10.78
CA LEU A 752 25.73 -27.37 -11.53
C LEU A 752 27.22 -27.62 -11.30
N THR A 753 28.04 -27.17 -12.24
CA THR A 753 29.50 -27.14 -12.12
C THR A 753 29.98 -25.70 -12.02
N PHE A 754 30.89 -25.40 -11.09
CA PHE A 754 31.34 -24.03 -10.88
C PHE A 754 32.24 -23.59 -12.03
N ASP A 755 31.74 -22.67 -12.85
CA ASP A 755 32.54 -21.91 -13.81
C ASP A 755 32.83 -20.49 -13.31
N VAL A 756 34.11 -20.16 -13.14
CA VAL A 756 34.58 -18.84 -12.72
C VAL A 756 34.30 -17.74 -13.76
N ASN A 757 34.14 -18.11 -15.03
CA ASN A 757 33.86 -17.18 -16.12
C ASN A 757 32.35 -16.93 -16.30
N ASN A 758 31.49 -17.73 -15.67
CA ASN A 758 30.07 -17.44 -15.65
C ASN A 758 29.82 -16.25 -14.71
N PRO A 759 29.32 -15.11 -15.22
CA PRO A 759 29.12 -13.91 -14.41
C PRO A 759 28.15 -14.17 -13.25
N LEU A 760 27.11 -14.99 -13.43
CA LEU A 760 26.15 -15.32 -12.39
C LEU A 760 26.79 -16.05 -11.20
N HIS A 761 27.69 -16.99 -11.49
CA HIS A 761 28.44 -17.72 -10.46
C HIS A 761 29.36 -16.78 -9.69
N LEU A 762 30.06 -15.89 -10.42
CA LEU A 762 30.95 -14.91 -9.80
C LEU A 762 30.18 -13.86 -9.00
N ASP A 763 29.02 -13.40 -9.48
CA ASP A 763 28.13 -12.46 -8.76
C ASP A 763 27.69 -13.04 -7.41
N TYR A 764 27.31 -14.32 -7.39
CA TYR A 764 27.02 -15.02 -6.14
C TYR A 764 28.19 -14.98 -5.16
N VAL A 765 29.40 -15.35 -5.62
CA VAL A 765 30.58 -15.37 -4.75
C VAL A 765 30.91 -13.96 -4.25
N MET A 766 30.84 -12.96 -5.12
CA MET A 766 31.11 -11.57 -4.74
C MET A 766 30.16 -11.08 -3.65
N ALA A 767 28.85 -11.29 -3.83
CA ALA A 767 27.85 -10.85 -2.86
C ALA A 767 27.96 -11.66 -1.56
N ALA A 768 27.99 -12.99 -1.64
CA ALA A 768 28.06 -13.87 -0.47
C ALA A 768 29.32 -13.62 0.37
N ALA A 769 30.50 -13.46 -0.26
CA ALA A 769 31.75 -13.21 0.46
C ALA A 769 31.76 -11.82 1.13
N ASN A 770 31.23 -10.78 0.46
CA ASN A 770 31.13 -9.44 1.05
C ASN A 770 30.17 -9.42 2.25
N LEU A 771 29.00 -10.03 2.13
CA LEU A 771 28.05 -10.13 3.24
C LEU A 771 28.65 -10.94 4.41
N PHE A 772 29.30 -12.06 4.13
CA PHE A 772 29.98 -12.83 5.16
C PHE A 772 31.09 -12.02 5.85
N ALA A 773 31.89 -11.26 5.10
CA ALA A 773 32.90 -10.37 5.67
C ALA A 773 32.28 -9.29 6.58
N GLN A 774 31.17 -8.67 6.15
CA GLN A 774 30.43 -7.69 6.97
C GLN A 774 29.96 -8.30 8.30
N THR A 775 29.41 -9.52 8.28
CA THR A 775 28.94 -10.22 9.48
C THR A 775 30.04 -10.40 10.53
N TYR A 776 31.30 -10.52 10.11
CA TYR A 776 32.47 -10.66 10.99
C TYR A 776 33.28 -9.37 11.17
N GLY A 777 32.87 -8.25 10.57
CA GLY A 777 33.58 -6.97 10.66
C GLY A 777 34.90 -6.91 9.87
N LEU A 778 35.00 -7.68 8.77
CA LEU A 778 36.15 -7.69 7.86
C LEU A 778 35.91 -6.76 6.67
N THR A 779 36.99 -6.21 6.09
CA THR A 779 36.93 -5.41 4.87
C THR A 779 36.79 -6.30 3.64
N GLY A 780 35.70 -6.13 2.89
CA GLY A 780 35.46 -6.80 1.61
C GLY A 780 36.16 -6.15 0.41
N SER A 781 36.08 -6.79 -0.75
CA SER A 781 36.60 -6.29 -2.02
C SER A 781 35.58 -6.40 -3.15
N GLN A 782 35.67 -5.49 -4.12
CA GLN A 782 34.88 -5.48 -5.35
C GLN A 782 35.70 -5.85 -6.60
N ASP A 783 36.98 -6.18 -6.44
CA ASP A 783 37.84 -6.60 -7.55
C ASP A 783 37.50 -8.04 -8.00
N ARG A 784 36.63 -8.12 -9.01
CA ARG A 784 36.17 -9.39 -9.60
C ARG A 784 37.30 -10.21 -10.20
N ALA A 785 38.33 -9.57 -10.77
CA ALA A 785 39.43 -10.27 -11.43
C ALA A 785 40.36 -10.94 -10.39
N ALA A 786 40.63 -10.24 -9.30
CA ALA A 786 41.39 -10.80 -8.17
C ALA A 786 40.64 -11.99 -7.53
N VAL A 787 39.31 -11.86 -7.34
CA VAL A 787 38.49 -12.95 -6.79
C VAL A 787 38.45 -14.16 -7.74
N ALA A 788 38.27 -13.94 -9.04
CA ALA A 788 38.33 -15.01 -10.05
C ALA A 788 39.66 -15.76 -10.01
N THR A 789 40.78 -15.04 -9.84
CA THR A 789 42.11 -15.65 -9.71
C THR A 789 42.24 -16.47 -8.43
N LEU A 790 41.74 -15.96 -7.31
CA LEU A 790 41.76 -16.68 -6.03
C LEU A 790 40.96 -17.99 -6.10
N LEU A 791 39.79 -17.97 -6.73
CA LEU A 791 38.90 -19.12 -6.85
C LEU A 791 39.54 -20.31 -7.58
N GLN A 792 40.48 -20.08 -8.50
CA GLN A 792 41.21 -21.15 -9.19
C GLN A 792 42.10 -21.98 -8.25
N SER A 793 42.46 -21.42 -7.09
CA SER A 793 43.29 -22.09 -6.08
C SER A 793 42.48 -22.75 -4.95
N VAL A 794 41.16 -22.59 -4.93
CA VAL A 794 40.29 -23.13 -3.88
C VAL A 794 40.11 -24.63 -4.06
N HIS A 795 40.47 -25.42 -3.05
CA HIS A 795 40.20 -26.84 -3.02
C HIS A 795 38.75 -27.10 -2.58
N VAL A 796 37.99 -27.81 -3.40
CA VAL A 796 36.61 -28.23 -3.11
C VAL A 796 36.61 -29.69 -2.69
N PRO A 797 36.11 -30.02 -1.48
CA PRO A 797 36.00 -31.41 -1.04
C PRO A 797 35.08 -32.23 -1.96
N GLU A 798 35.47 -33.47 -2.24
CA GLU A 798 34.61 -34.41 -2.97
C GLU A 798 33.35 -34.75 -2.14
N PHE A 799 32.19 -34.78 -2.81
CA PHE A 799 30.92 -35.09 -2.17
C PHE A 799 30.40 -36.46 -2.60
N THR A 800 30.12 -37.32 -1.63
CA THR A 800 29.45 -38.61 -1.82
C THR A 800 28.07 -38.58 -1.17
N PRO A 801 26.98 -38.80 -1.92
CA PRO A 801 25.64 -38.91 -1.36
C PRO A 801 25.55 -40.00 -0.30
N LYS A 802 24.81 -39.75 0.78
CA LYS A 802 24.63 -40.70 1.89
C LYS A 802 23.30 -41.44 1.75
N SER A 803 23.31 -42.75 1.97
CA SER A 803 22.08 -43.55 2.10
C SER A 803 21.43 -43.34 3.48
N GLY A 804 20.10 -43.25 3.53
CA GLY A 804 19.34 -43.08 4.78
C GLY A 804 19.00 -41.63 5.16
N VAL A 805 19.41 -40.63 4.37
CA VAL A 805 18.90 -39.25 4.48
C VAL A 805 17.43 -39.25 4.12
N LYS A 806 16.53 -38.77 5.00
CA LYS A 806 15.10 -38.64 4.69
C LYS A 806 14.82 -37.25 4.12
N ILE A 807 14.17 -37.21 2.96
CA ILE A 807 13.70 -35.97 2.32
C ILE A 807 12.18 -36.09 2.22
N HIS A 808 11.46 -35.15 2.84
CA HIS A 808 10.00 -35.14 2.87
C HIS A 808 9.44 -34.66 1.53
N VAL A 809 8.46 -35.41 1.00
CA VAL A 809 7.82 -35.11 -0.30
C VAL A 809 6.60 -34.21 -0.13
N SER A 810 6.03 -34.16 1.08
CA SER A 810 4.90 -33.30 1.43
C SER A 810 5.03 -32.68 2.83
N ASP A 811 4.34 -31.55 3.05
CA ASP A 811 4.33 -30.88 4.36
C ASP A 811 3.66 -31.76 5.44
N GLN A 812 2.72 -32.63 5.07
CA GLN A 812 2.12 -33.61 6.00
C GLN A 812 3.15 -34.62 6.50
N GLU A 813 4.03 -35.11 5.62
CA GLU A 813 5.13 -36.00 6.02
C GLU A 813 6.15 -35.29 6.92
N LEU A 814 6.40 -34.00 6.67
CA LEU A 814 7.31 -33.19 7.49
C LEU A 814 6.74 -32.98 8.91
N GLN A 815 5.44 -32.67 9.02
CA GLN A 815 4.78 -32.43 10.30
C GLN A 815 4.58 -33.69 11.14
N SER A 816 4.36 -34.84 10.48
CA SER A 816 4.17 -36.14 11.15
C SER A 816 5.49 -36.82 11.55
N ALA A 817 6.63 -36.27 11.11
CA ALA A 817 7.93 -36.76 11.51
C ALA A 817 8.19 -36.41 12.98
N ASN A 818 8.07 -37.42 13.87
CA ASN A 818 8.60 -37.34 15.22
C ASN A 818 10.13 -37.23 15.12
N ALA A 819 10.65 -36.01 15.17
CA ALA A 819 12.08 -35.79 15.27
C ALA A 819 12.56 -36.27 16.65
N SER A 820 13.17 -37.46 16.69
CA SER A 820 13.96 -37.86 17.86
C SER A 820 15.18 -36.94 17.93
N VAL A 821 15.29 -36.17 19.02
CA VAL A 821 16.49 -35.37 19.29
C VAL A 821 17.65 -36.34 19.52
N ASP A 822 18.73 -36.18 18.76
CA ASP A 822 19.99 -36.88 19.05
C ASP A 822 20.67 -36.19 20.26
N ASP A 823 20.19 -36.55 21.45
CA ASP A 823 20.67 -35.97 22.71
C ASP A 823 22.18 -36.16 22.90
N SER A 824 22.75 -37.23 22.34
CA SER A 824 24.20 -37.49 22.37
C SER A 824 24.97 -36.41 21.62
N ARG A 825 24.52 -36.07 20.41
CA ARG A 825 25.14 -35.00 19.62
C ARG A 825 24.99 -33.63 20.29
N LEU A 826 23.86 -33.40 20.96
CA LEU A 826 23.60 -32.17 21.71
C LEU A 826 24.60 -31.98 22.86
N GLU A 827 24.90 -33.04 23.61
CA GLU A 827 25.87 -33.01 24.72
C GLU A 827 27.31 -32.76 24.20
N GLU A 828 27.69 -33.35 23.07
CA GLU A 828 28.98 -33.05 22.42
C GLU A 828 29.10 -31.58 22.01
N LEU A 829 28.03 -31.00 21.45
CA LEU A 829 28.03 -29.58 21.05
C LEU A 829 28.21 -28.67 22.25
N LYS A 830 27.55 -28.95 23.38
CA LYS A 830 27.74 -28.17 24.61
C LYS A 830 29.19 -28.19 25.09
N ALA A 831 29.85 -29.35 25.01
CA ALA A 831 31.22 -29.50 25.45
C ALA A 831 32.25 -28.82 24.51
N THR A 832 31.93 -28.74 23.21
CA THR A 832 32.85 -28.20 22.19
C THR A 832 32.69 -26.70 21.92
N LEU A 833 31.61 -26.09 22.39
CA LEU A 833 31.40 -24.65 22.26
C LEU A 833 32.41 -23.86 23.12
N PRO A 834 33.07 -22.83 22.55
CA PRO A 834 34.04 -22.02 23.29
C PRO A 834 33.34 -21.17 24.35
N SER A 835 33.86 -21.13 25.57
CA SER A 835 33.27 -20.30 26.63
C SER A 835 33.25 -18.82 26.25
N PRO A 836 32.17 -18.06 26.56
CA PRO A 836 32.08 -16.64 26.23
C PRO A 836 33.26 -15.79 26.75
N GLU A 837 33.84 -16.19 27.89
CA GLU A 837 35.02 -15.56 28.49
C GLU A 837 36.25 -15.59 27.57
N LYS A 838 36.45 -16.67 26.80
CA LYS A 838 37.55 -16.82 25.84
C LYS A 838 37.38 -15.94 24.60
N LEU A 839 36.16 -15.44 24.38
CA LEU A 839 35.78 -14.61 23.23
C LEU A 839 35.41 -13.19 23.65
N SER A 840 35.97 -12.72 24.78
CA SER A 840 35.72 -11.36 25.28
C SER A 840 36.00 -10.30 24.22
N GLY A 841 35.01 -9.45 23.96
CA GLY A 841 35.10 -8.38 22.96
C GLY A 841 34.80 -8.81 21.52
N PHE A 842 34.69 -10.11 21.22
CA PHE A 842 34.21 -10.57 19.92
C PHE A 842 32.69 -10.35 19.81
N LYS A 843 32.24 -9.88 18.64
CA LYS A 843 30.84 -9.68 18.31
C LYS A 843 30.66 -9.89 16.81
N MET A 844 29.53 -10.45 16.41
CA MET A 844 29.11 -10.49 15.01
C MET A 844 28.09 -9.39 14.73
N TYR A 845 28.00 -8.98 13.47
CA TYR A 845 27.13 -7.90 13.02
C TYR A 845 26.00 -8.52 12.18
N PRO A 846 24.82 -8.78 12.77
CA PRO A 846 23.69 -9.26 11.99
C PRO A 846 23.34 -8.24 10.90
N ILE A 847 23.04 -8.73 9.71
CA ILE A 847 22.69 -7.89 8.55
C ILE A 847 21.16 -7.85 8.43
N ASP A 848 20.58 -6.68 8.65
CA ASP A 848 19.16 -6.45 8.37
C ASP A 848 18.96 -6.20 6.88
N PHE A 849 18.00 -6.92 6.30
CA PHE A 849 17.72 -6.83 4.87
C PHE A 849 17.16 -5.45 4.49
N GLU A 850 17.93 -4.73 3.67
CA GLU A 850 17.53 -3.50 3.00
C GLU A 850 17.51 -3.72 1.48
N LYS A 851 16.33 -3.53 0.87
CA LYS A 851 16.06 -3.76 -0.56
C LYS A 851 16.31 -2.51 -1.42
N ASP A 852 16.26 -1.33 -0.82
CA ASP A 852 16.27 -0.04 -1.51
C ASP A 852 17.66 0.62 -1.57
N ASP A 853 18.69 -0.09 -1.11
CA ASP A 853 20.11 0.27 -1.27
C ASP A 853 20.80 -0.74 -2.19
N ASP A 854 21.25 -0.27 -3.35
CA ASP A 854 21.89 -1.09 -4.37
C ASP A 854 23.40 -1.30 -4.13
N SER A 855 23.97 -0.73 -3.06
CA SER A 855 25.40 -0.81 -2.73
C SER A 855 25.75 -1.84 -1.65
N ASN A 856 24.75 -2.40 -0.98
CA ASN A 856 24.93 -3.27 0.19
C ASN A 856 25.07 -4.77 -0.14
N PHE A 857 24.98 -5.17 -1.42
CA PHE A 857 25.00 -6.55 -1.91
C PHE A 857 23.79 -7.43 -1.55
N HIS A 858 22.75 -6.91 -0.90
CA HIS A 858 21.59 -7.72 -0.49
C HIS A 858 20.83 -8.28 -1.69
N MET A 859 20.39 -7.39 -2.58
CA MET A 859 19.68 -7.79 -3.79
C MET A 859 20.58 -8.54 -4.77
N ASP A 860 21.88 -8.22 -4.82
CA ASP A 860 22.84 -8.96 -5.64
C ASP A 860 22.93 -10.43 -5.22
N PHE A 861 22.99 -10.69 -3.91
CA PHE A 861 22.97 -12.04 -3.37
C PHE A 861 21.66 -12.76 -3.70
N ILE A 862 20.51 -12.14 -3.42
CA ILE A 862 19.21 -12.79 -3.63
C ILE A 862 18.99 -13.14 -5.10
N VAL A 863 19.31 -12.23 -6.02
CA VAL A 863 19.18 -12.45 -7.47
C VAL A 863 20.08 -13.61 -7.91
N ALA A 864 21.37 -13.55 -7.55
CA ALA A 864 22.31 -14.58 -7.96
C ALA A 864 21.94 -15.95 -7.35
N ALA A 865 21.59 -15.98 -6.07
CA ALA A 865 21.23 -17.20 -5.36
C ALA A 865 19.96 -17.85 -5.92
N SER A 866 18.94 -17.04 -6.22
CA SER A 866 17.68 -17.49 -6.81
C SER A 866 17.90 -18.00 -8.24
N ASN A 867 18.61 -17.26 -9.09
CA ASN A 867 18.79 -17.64 -10.50
C ASN A 867 19.67 -18.89 -10.65
N LEU A 868 20.67 -19.09 -9.79
CA LEU A 868 21.42 -20.35 -9.73
C LEU A 868 20.51 -21.55 -9.40
N ARG A 869 19.61 -21.37 -8.42
CA ARG A 869 18.62 -22.41 -8.09
C ARG A 869 17.58 -22.58 -9.19
N ALA A 870 17.23 -21.52 -9.90
CA ALA A 870 16.35 -21.60 -11.05
C ALA A 870 16.97 -22.46 -12.15
N GLU A 871 18.27 -22.27 -12.43
CA GLU A 871 19.04 -23.09 -13.38
C GLU A 871 19.06 -24.56 -12.98
N ASN A 872 19.24 -24.88 -11.68
CA ASN A 872 19.18 -26.28 -11.20
C ASN A 872 17.89 -27.00 -11.60
N TYR A 873 16.75 -26.30 -11.72
CA TYR A 873 15.42 -26.88 -11.93
C TYR A 873 14.80 -26.47 -13.28
N ASP A 874 15.61 -25.95 -14.20
CA ASP A 874 15.19 -25.44 -15.51
C ASP A 874 14.03 -24.43 -15.42
N ILE A 875 14.08 -23.54 -14.43
CA ILE A 875 13.12 -22.45 -14.22
C ILE A 875 13.69 -21.20 -14.91
N PRO A 876 12.88 -20.45 -15.69
CA PRO A 876 13.33 -19.20 -16.28
C PRO A 876 13.80 -18.19 -15.20
N PRO A 877 15.00 -17.59 -15.34
CA PRO A 877 15.53 -16.66 -14.35
C PRO A 877 14.73 -15.35 -14.31
N ALA A 878 14.84 -14.61 -13.21
CA ALA A 878 14.33 -13.24 -13.09
C ALA A 878 15.46 -12.21 -13.11
N ASP A 879 15.16 -11.03 -13.62
CA ASP A 879 16.03 -9.87 -13.48
C ASP A 879 15.95 -9.28 -12.06
N ARG A 880 16.88 -8.36 -11.74
CA ARG A 880 16.94 -7.69 -10.44
C ARG A 880 15.62 -6.98 -10.09
N HIS A 881 14.96 -6.37 -11.07
CA HIS A 881 13.71 -5.63 -10.86
C HIS A 881 12.59 -6.56 -10.39
N LYS A 882 12.32 -7.67 -11.10
CA LYS A 882 11.34 -8.69 -10.70
C LYS A 882 11.75 -9.38 -9.39
N SER A 883 13.03 -9.68 -9.20
CA SER A 883 13.51 -10.27 -7.94
C SER A 883 13.28 -9.33 -6.74
N LYS A 884 13.51 -8.03 -6.91
CA LYS A 884 13.31 -7.01 -5.87
C LYS A 884 11.83 -6.85 -5.52
N LEU A 885 10.92 -6.96 -6.49
CA LEU A 885 9.47 -7.00 -6.25
C LEU A 885 9.09 -8.09 -5.25
N ILE A 886 9.50 -9.32 -5.57
CA ILE A 886 9.05 -10.53 -4.88
C ILE A 886 9.78 -10.68 -3.54
N ALA A 887 11.12 -10.68 -3.54
CA ALA A 887 11.90 -10.88 -2.33
C ALA A 887 11.80 -9.70 -1.35
N GLY A 888 11.60 -8.48 -1.88
CA GLY A 888 11.37 -7.28 -1.10
C GLY A 888 9.94 -7.10 -0.61
N LYS A 889 9.02 -8.01 -0.98
CA LYS A 889 7.57 -7.87 -0.77
C LYS A 889 7.07 -6.46 -1.09
N ILE A 890 7.52 -5.92 -2.21
CA ILE A 890 7.21 -4.54 -2.61
C ILE A 890 5.75 -4.47 -3.00
N ILE A 891 5.00 -3.59 -2.34
CA ILE A 891 3.63 -3.23 -2.73
C ILE A 891 3.71 -2.22 -3.88
N PRO A 892 3.20 -2.53 -5.09
CA PRO A 892 3.07 -1.56 -6.17
C PRO A 892 2.17 -0.39 -5.76
N ALA A 893 2.56 0.83 -6.12
CA ALA A 893 1.82 2.02 -5.73
C ALA A 893 2.08 3.18 -6.69
N ILE A 894 1.06 4.02 -6.90
CA ILE A 894 1.11 5.20 -7.77
C ILE A 894 0.30 6.35 -7.15
N ALA A 895 0.73 7.59 -7.40
CA ALA A 895 0.15 8.80 -6.80
C ALA A 895 -1.35 9.00 -7.14
N THR A 896 -1.78 8.59 -8.33
CA THR A 896 -3.15 8.73 -8.83
C THR A 896 -4.17 7.99 -7.96
N THR A 897 -3.94 6.71 -7.69
CA THR A 897 -4.82 5.90 -6.84
C THR A 897 -4.79 6.37 -5.39
N THR A 898 -3.63 6.79 -4.88
CA THR A 898 -3.52 7.37 -3.54
C THR A 898 -4.37 8.65 -3.39
N ALA A 899 -4.27 9.59 -4.34
CA ALA A 899 -5.06 10.81 -4.34
C ALA A 899 -6.57 10.50 -4.44
N ALA A 900 -6.95 9.54 -5.30
CA ALA A 900 -8.34 9.15 -5.48
C ALA A 900 -8.96 8.57 -4.19
N VAL A 901 -8.27 7.62 -3.56
CA VAL A 901 -8.70 7.01 -2.28
C VAL A 901 -8.81 8.06 -1.17
N VAL A 902 -7.82 8.94 -1.03
CA VAL A 902 -7.84 9.96 0.03
C VAL A 902 -8.95 10.99 -0.19
N GLY A 903 -9.25 11.34 -1.45
CA GLY A 903 -10.43 12.14 -1.77
C GLY A 903 -11.70 11.53 -1.17
N LEU A 904 -11.91 10.22 -1.37
CA LEU A 904 -13.07 9.52 -0.79
C LEU A 904 -13.04 9.45 0.74
N VAL A 905 -11.88 9.21 1.36
CA VAL A 905 -11.73 9.23 2.83
C VAL A 905 -12.18 10.57 3.42
N CYS A 906 -11.77 11.68 2.80
CA CYS A 906 -12.10 13.02 3.28
C CYS A 906 -13.56 13.41 3.02
N LEU A 907 -14.26 12.76 2.09
CA LEU A 907 -15.71 12.91 1.96
C LEU A 907 -16.44 12.28 3.15
N GLU A 908 -16.02 11.08 3.58
CA GLU A 908 -16.57 10.46 4.79
C GLU A 908 -16.21 11.24 6.06
N LEU A 909 -15.04 11.89 6.10
CA LEU A 909 -14.66 12.79 7.21
C LEU A 909 -15.70 13.91 7.44
N TYR A 910 -16.24 14.52 6.39
CA TYR A 910 -17.28 15.55 6.56
C TYR A 910 -18.50 15.01 7.31
N LYS A 911 -18.88 13.75 7.06
CA LYS A 911 -20.01 13.09 7.72
C LYS A 911 -19.72 12.78 9.19
N VAL A 912 -18.49 12.34 9.48
CA VAL A 912 -18.02 12.11 10.85
C VAL A 912 -18.08 13.39 11.69
N VAL A 913 -17.52 14.49 11.18
CA VAL A 913 -17.49 15.79 11.90
C VAL A 913 -18.89 16.38 12.09
N GLN A 914 -19.81 16.12 11.15
CA GLN A 914 -21.22 16.49 11.28
C GLN A 914 -21.99 15.58 12.25
N GLY A 915 -21.49 14.37 12.52
CA GLY A 915 -22.10 13.41 13.45
C GLY A 915 -23.27 12.65 12.84
N HIS A 916 -23.21 12.31 11.55
CA HIS A 916 -24.25 11.52 10.87
C HIS A 916 -24.53 10.20 11.58
N ARG A 917 -25.82 9.83 11.68
CA ARG A 917 -26.28 8.64 12.42
C ARG A 917 -26.96 7.60 11.54
N GLN A 918 -27.24 7.90 10.27
CA GLN A 918 -27.84 6.95 9.33
C GLN A 918 -26.75 6.20 8.57
N LEU A 919 -26.87 4.87 8.46
CA LEU A 919 -25.93 4.03 7.70
C LEU A 919 -25.88 4.44 6.23
N ASP A 920 -27.04 4.73 5.64
CA ASP A 920 -27.23 5.13 4.25
C ASP A 920 -26.44 6.41 3.88
N SER A 921 -26.10 7.24 4.87
CA SER A 921 -25.26 8.43 4.69
C SER A 921 -23.80 8.05 4.40
N TYR A 922 -23.29 6.97 5.00
CA TYR A 922 -21.89 6.55 4.85
C TYR A 922 -21.69 5.67 3.61
N LYS A 923 -20.44 5.65 3.11
CA LYS A 923 -20.06 4.82 1.96
C LYS A 923 -18.67 4.21 2.17
N ASN A 924 -18.58 2.89 2.08
CA ASN A 924 -17.33 2.18 1.82
C ASN A 924 -17.07 2.23 0.31
N GLY A 925 -15.85 2.55 -0.10
CA GLY A 925 -15.48 2.74 -1.50
C GLY A 925 -14.50 1.67 -1.99
N PHE A 926 -14.65 1.23 -3.23
CA PHE A 926 -13.81 0.25 -3.90
C PHE A 926 -13.48 0.72 -5.31
N LEU A 927 -12.20 0.74 -5.66
CA LEU A 927 -11.69 1.33 -6.90
C LEU A 927 -10.74 0.35 -7.59
N ASN A 928 -10.81 0.27 -8.92
CA ASN A 928 -9.70 -0.22 -9.74
C ASN A 928 -9.57 0.63 -10.99
N LEU A 929 -8.60 1.55 -10.99
CA LEU A 929 -8.42 2.50 -12.08
C LEU A 929 -7.93 1.86 -13.39
N ALA A 930 -7.55 0.58 -13.38
CA ALA A 930 -7.16 -0.13 -14.59
C ALA A 930 -8.36 -0.57 -15.47
N LEU A 931 -9.56 -0.70 -14.88
CA LEU A 931 -10.73 -1.30 -15.54
C LEU A 931 -11.67 -0.35 -16.28
N PRO A 932 -11.92 0.91 -15.90
CA PRO A 932 -11.88 1.63 -14.61
C PRO A 932 -13.15 1.40 -13.77
N PHE A 933 -13.02 0.65 -12.67
CA PHE A 933 -14.14 0.24 -11.81
C PHE A 933 -14.26 1.14 -10.57
N PHE A 934 -15.50 1.44 -10.21
CA PHE A 934 -15.91 2.18 -9.02
C PHE A 934 -17.11 1.47 -8.41
N GLY A 935 -17.05 1.18 -7.12
CA GLY A 935 -18.13 0.58 -6.37
C GLY A 935 -18.23 1.21 -4.99
N PHE A 936 -19.45 1.46 -4.55
CA PHE A 936 -19.73 1.94 -3.21
C PHE A 936 -20.79 1.05 -2.57
N SER A 937 -20.62 0.80 -1.28
CA SER A 937 -21.62 0.10 -0.46
C SER A 937 -21.83 0.86 0.84
N GLU A 938 -22.99 0.72 1.44
CA GLU A 938 -23.15 1.09 2.85
C GLU A 938 -22.19 0.26 3.72
N PRO A 939 -21.65 0.81 4.81
CA PRO A 939 -21.00 0.01 5.84
C PRO A 939 -22.00 -0.94 6.47
N LEU A 940 -21.55 -2.16 6.82
CA LEU A 940 -22.40 -3.08 7.57
C LEU A 940 -22.64 -2.53 8.98
N ALA A 941 -23.88 -2.71 9.46
CA ALA A 941 -24.23 -2.40 10.84
C ALA A 941 -23.43 -3.27 11.81
N ALA A 942 -23.14 -2.76 13.01
CA ALA A 942 -22.57 -3.59 14.06
C ALA A 942 -23.52 -4.77 14.36
N PRO A 943 -23.04 -6.03 14.35
CA PRO A 943 -23.87 -7.18 14.71
C PRO A 943 -24.50 -6.98 16.09
N ARG A 944 -25.79 -7.28 16.19
CA ARG A 944 -26.58 -7.17 17.43
C ARG A 944 -26.75 -8.56 18.02
N HIS A 945 -26.26 -8.72 19.23
CA HIS A 945 -26.35 -9.92 20.04
C HIS A 945 -27.30 -9.64 21.21
N GLN A 946 -27.80 -10.68 21.86
CA GLN A 946 -28.71 -10.53 22.99
C GLN A 946 -28.41 -11.54 24.09
N TYR A 947 -28.51 -11.10 25.34
CA TYR A 947 -28.63 -11.95 26.51
C TYR A 947 -29.85 -11.50 27.31
N TYR A 948 -30.73 -12.44 27.67
CA TYR A 948 -32.09 -12.12 28.14
C TYR A 948 -32.85 -11.18 27.19
N ASN A 949 -33.19 -9.98 27.66
CA ASN A 949 -33.82 -8.88 26.94
C ASN A 949 -32.86 -7.70 26.72
N GLN A 950 -31.55 -7.87 26.99
CA GLN A 950 -30.54 -6.84 26.77
C GLN A 950 -29.83 -7.09 25.44
N GLU A 951 -29.97 -6.14 24.52
CA GLU A 951 -29.27 -6.13 23.24
C GLU A 951 -27.91 -5.45 23.41
N TRP A 952 -26.88 -6.00 22.74
CA TRP A 952 -25.53 -5.44 22.75
C TRP A 952 -24.83 -5.64 21.41
N THR A 953 -23.79 -4.85 21.17
CA THR A 953 -22.94 -4.84 19.97
C THR A 953 -21.47 -4.78 20.36
N LEU A 954 -20.55 -4.92 19.39
CA LEU A 954 -19.10 -4.80 19.63
C LEU A 954 -18.65 -3.49 20.35
N TRP A 955 -19.49 -2.45 20.33
CA TRP A 955 -19.22 -1.15 20.95
C TRP A 955 -19.61 -1.06 22.43
N ASP A 956 -20.46 -1.98 22.86
CA ASP A 956 -20.94 -2.08 24.23
C ASP A 956 -19.92 -2.78 25.11
N ARG A 957 -19.93 -2.44 26.40
CA ARG A 957 -19.05 -3.02 27.41
C ARG A 957 -19.66 -2.84 28.79
N PHE A 958 -19.28 -3.70 29.73
CA PHE A 958 -19.53 -3.46 31.14
C PHE A 958 -18.48 -2.51 31.72
N GLU A 959 -18.94 -1.42 32.35
CA GLU A 959 -18.08 -0.51 33.10
C GLU A 959 -18.06 -0.93 34.57
N VAL A 960 -16.90 -1.38 35.05
CA VAL A 960 -16.73 -1.83 36.44
C VAL A 960 -15.66 -0.98 37.11
N GLN A 961 -16.06 -0.29 38.19
CA GLN A 961 -15.13 0.49 39.01
C GLN A 961 -14.41 -0.45 39.99
N GLY A 962 -13.10 -0.54 39.84
CA GLY A 962 -12.26 -1.43 40.63
C GLY A 962 -12.12 -0.96 42.07
N LEU A 963 -11.91 0.34 42.32
CA LEU A 963 -11.90 0.88 43.68
C LEU A 963 -13.31 0.94 44.26
N GLN A 964 -13.49 0.28 45.40
CA GLN A 964 -14.74 0.28 46.15
C GLN A 964 -14.83 1.50 47.08
N PRO A 965 -16.02 1.87 47.60
CA PRO A 965 -16.20 3.03 48.47
C PRO A 965 -15.35 3.02 49.76
N ASN A 966 -14.90 1.84 50.21
CA ASN A 966 -14.01 1.69 51.36
C ASN A 966 -12.53 1.98 51.05
N GLY A 967 -12.19 2.30 49.80
CA GLY A 967 -10.82 2.56 49.33
C GLY A 967 -10.02 1.29 49.00
N GLU A 968 -10.59 0.11 49.17
CA GLU A 968 -9.98 -1.16 48.77
C GLU A 968 -10.40 -1.53 47.34
N GLU A 969 -9.58 -2.33 46.67
CA GLU A 969 -9.87 -2.82 45.32
C GLU A 969 -10.84 -4.02 45.38
N MET A 970 -11.75 -4.09 44.41
CA MET A 970 -12.72 -5.16 44.24
C MET A 970 -12.01 -6.51 44.17
N THR A 971 -12.47 -7.46 44.99
CA THR A 971 -11.98 -8.84 44.96
C THR A 971 -12.63 -9.65 43.86
N LEU A 972 -12.04 -10.79 43.48
CA LEU A 972 -12.67 -11.71 42.53
C LEU A 972 -14.06 -12.15 43.00
N LYS A 973 -14.23 -12.43 44.29
CA LYS A 973 -15.53 -12.80 44.85
C LYS A 973 -16.57 -11.71 44.63
N GLN A 974 -16.23 -10.46 45.00
CA GLN A 974 -17.13 -9.33 44.76
C GLN A 974 -17.44 -9.14 43.28
N PHE A 975 -16.47 -9.35 42.40
CA PHE A 975 -16.66 -9.27 40.95
C PHE A 975 -17.66 -10.32 40.46
N LEU A 976 -17.51 -11.58 40.87
CA LEU A 976 -18.46 -12.65 40.52
C LEU A 976 -19.86 -12.36 41.08
N ASP A 977 -19.94 -11.92 42.34
CA ASP A 977 -21.20 -11.58 43.00
C ASP A 977 -21.89 -10.38 42.30
N TYR A 978 -21.13 -9.36 41.88
CA TYR A 978 -21.64 -8.19 41.16
C TYR A 978 -22.34 -8.57 39.85
N PHE A 979 -21.73 -9.44 39.04
CA PHE A 979 -22.38 -9.91 37.81
C PHE A 979 -23.61 -10.75 38.12
N LYS A 980 -23.58 -11.55 39.19
CA LYS A 980 -24.71 -12.38 39.60
C LYS A 980 -25.89 -11.54 40.13
N THR A 981 -25.65 -10.45 40.86
CA THR A 981 -26.72 -9.64 41.46
C THR A 981 -27.21 -8.53 40.54
N GLU A 982 -26.29 -7.76 39.94
CA GLU A 982 -26.64 -6.57 39.16
C GLU A 982 -26.99 -6.91 37.72
N HIS A 983 -26.25 -7.83 37.11
CA HIS A 983 -26.42 -8.21 35.69
C HIS A 983 -27.17 -9.54 35.51
N LYS A 984 -27.40 -10.26 36.61
CA LYS A 984 -27.98 -11.62 36.62
C LYS A 984 -27.20 -12.61 35.76
N LEU A 985 -25.88 -12.46 35.67
CA LEU A 985 -25.01 -13.32 34.88
C LEU A 985 -24.13 -14.16 35.81
N GLU A 986 -24.18 -15.47 35.67
CA GLU A 986 -23.29 -16.37 36.40
C GLU A 986 -22.01 -16.60 35.61
N ILE A 987 -20.94 -15.90 35.97
CA ILE A 987 -19.65 -16.05 35.29
C ILE A 987 -19.13 -17.49 35.45
N THR A 988 -18.86 -18.14 34.33
CA THR A 988 -18.29 -19.50 34.25
C THR A 988 -16.81 -19.47 33.88
N MET A 989 -16.34 -18.44 33.17
CA MET A 989 -14.94 -18.21 32.85
C MET A 989 -14.62 -16.72 32.79
N LEU A 990 -13.43 -16.34 33.26
CA LEU A 990 -12.92 -14.98 33.27
C LEU A 990 -11.45 -14.99 32.85
N SER A 991 -11.10 -14.15 31.88
CA SER A 991 -9.71 -14.04 31.39
C SER A 991 -9.29 -12.60 31.13
N GLN A 992 -7.97 -12.39 31.11
CA GLN A 992 -7.34 -11.13 30.71
C GLN A 992 -6.29 -11.46 29.67
N GLY A 993 -6.58 -11.12 28.41
CA GLY A 993 -5.80 -11.59 27.25
C GLY A 993 -5.66 -13.11 27.27
N VAL A 994 -4.43 -13.62 27.20
CA VAL A 994 -4.16 -15.07 27.19
C VAL A 994 -4.20 -15.73 28.58
N SER A 995 -4.45 -14.97 29.66
CA SER A 995 -4.37 -15.46 31.04
C SER A 995 -5.76 -15.73 31.63
N MET A 996 -6.06 -16.99 31.94
CA MET A 996 -7.30 -17.38 32.62
C MET A 996 -7.24 -17.09 34.13
N LEU A 997 -8.09 -16.16 34.58
CA LEU A 997 -8.13 -15.67 35.95
C LEU A 997 -9.07 -16.51 36.83
N TYR A 998 -10.19 -16.97 36.27
CA TYR A 998 -11.15 -17.82 36.93
C TYR A 998 -11.86 -18.75 35.92
N SER A 999 -12.21 -19.96 36.34
CA SER A 999 -13.15 -20.84 35.65
C SER A 999 -13.90 -21.75 36.61
N PHE A 1000 -15.08 -22.22 36.22
CA PHE A 1000 -15.93 -23.09 37.06
C PHE A 1000 -15.27 -24.44 37.39
N PHE A 1001 -14.39 -24.93 36.53
CA PHE A 1001 -13.66 -26.20 36.70
C PHE A 1001 -12.31 -26.05 37.44
N MET A 1002 -12.02 -24.87 38.00
CA MET A 1002 -10.81 -24.68 38.79
C MET A 1002 -10.83 -25.54 40.07
N PRO A 1003 -9.70 -26.17 40.45
CA PRO A 1003 -9.62 -26.93 41.70
C PRO A 1003 -9.96 -26.06 42.93
N ALA A 1004 -10.65 -26.63 43.92
CA ALA A 1004 -11.09 -25.92 45.12
C ALA A 1004 -9.95 -25.17 45.85
N ALA A 1005 -8.74 -25.72 45.87
CA ALA A 1005 -7.57 -25.06 46.44
C ALA A 1005 -7.22 -23.76 45.70
N LYS A 1006 -7.27 -23.77 44.36
CA LYS A 1006 -6.98 -22.58 43.53
C LYS A 1006 -8.07 -21.52 43.63
N LEU A 1007 -9.33 -21.92 43.76
CA LEU A 1007 -10.45 -21.00 43.99
C LEU A 1007 -10.29 -20.28 45.33
N LYS A 1008 -10.03 -21.04 46.40
CA LYS A 1008 -9.80 -20.47 47.74
C LYS A 1008 -8.62 -19.49 47.78
N GLU A 1009 -7.58 -19.74 46.99
CA GLU A 1009 -6.43 -18.83 46.87
C GLU A 1009 -6.72 -17.53 46.12
N ARG A 1010 -7.79 -17.44 45.30
CA ARG A 1010 -8.04 -16.29 44.40
C ARG A 1010 -9.27 -15.48 44.78
N LEU A 1011 -10.31 -16.07 45.36
CA LEU A 1011 -11.60 -15.41 45.60
C LEU A 1011 -11.49 -14.11 46.41
N ASP A 1012 -10.68 -14.11 47.46
CA ASP A 1012 -10.50 -12.94 48.33
C ASP A 1012 -9.39 -11.99 47.86
N GLN A 1013 -8.73 -12.28 46.72
CA GLN A 1013 -7.68 -11.43 46.17
C GLN A 1013 -8.25 -10.32 45.29
N PRO A 1014 -7.64 -9.11 45.30
CA PRO A 1014 -7.94 -8.07 44.32
C PRO A 1014 -7.69 -8.52 42.88
N MET A 1015 -8.48 -7.99 41.95
CA MET A 1015 -8.39 -8.34 40.52
C MET A 1015 -6.98 -8.11 39.95
N THR A 1016 -6.34 -6.98 40.26
CA THR A 1016 -4.98 -6.64 39.80
C THR A 1016 -3.90 -7.58 40.34
N GLU A 1017 -4.07 -8.09 41.57
CA GLU A 1017 -3.16 -9.06 42.18
C GLU A 1017 -3.23 -10.40 41.43
N ILE A 1018 -4.45 -10.86 41.13
CA ILE A 1018 -4.68 -12.10 40.39
C ILE A 1018 -4.06 -11.99 38.98
N VAL A 1019 -4.32 -10.91 38.26
CA VAL A 1019 -3.75 -10.67 36.93
C VAL A 1019 -2.22 -10.70 37.00
N SER A 1020 -1.62 -10.00 37.97
CA SER A 1020 -0.16 -9.96 38.12
C SER A 1020 0.44 -11.34 38.45
N ARG A 1021 -0.28 -12.13 39.25
CA ARG A 1021 0.14 -13.47 39.68
C ARG A 1021 0.06 -14.48 38.53
N VAL A 1022 -1.02 -14.47 37.74
CA VAL A 1022 -1.24 -15.44 36.66
C VAL A 1022 -0.38 -15.12 35.44
N SER A 1023 -0.34 -13.84 35.04
CA SER A 1023 0.48 -13.39 33.91
C SER A 1023 1.99 -13.42 34.19
N LYS A 1024 2.37 -13.56 35.48
CA LYS A 1024 3.75 -13.44 35.99
C LYS A 1024 4.39 -12.10 35.66
N ARG A 1025 3.58 -11.06 35.41
CA ARG A 1025 4.00 -9.70 35.06
C ARG A 1025 3.26 -8.71 35.95
N LYS A 1026 3.99 -7.87 36.67
CA LYS A 1026 3.37 -6.78 37.45
C LYS A 1026 2.72 -5.78 36.49
N LEU A 1027 1.51 -5.33 36.82
CA LEU A 1027 0.86 -4.25 36.10
C LEU A 1027 1.69 -2.96 36.20
N GLY A 1028 1.85 -2.27 35.07
CA GLY A 1028 2.56 -1.01 35.02
C GLY A 1028 1.77 0.09 35.73
N ARG A 1029 2.46 1.06 36.36
CA ARG A 1029 1.80 2.21 37.03
C ARG A 1029 0.95 3.10 36.11
N HIS A 1030 1.15 3.00 34.79
CA HIS A 1030 0.43 3.76 33.77
C HIS A 1030 -0.91 3.11 33.37
N VAL A 1031 -1.13 1.84 33.73
CA VAL A 1031 -2.36 1.12 33.38
C VAL A 1031 -3.51 1.67 34.22
N ARG A 1032 -4.53 2.24 33.57
CA ARG A 1032 -5.71 2.80 34.25
C ARG A 1032 -6.90 1.86 34.24
N ALA A 1033 -7.03 1.03 33.22
CA ALA A 1033 -8.09 0.04 33.12
C ALA A 1033 -7.56 -1.28 32.53
N LEU A 1034 -8.28 -2.36 32.81
CA LEU A 1034 -8.05 -3.69 32.26
C LEU A 1034 -9.26 -4.09 31.41
N VAL A 1035 -9.00 -4.78 30.31
CA VAL A 1035 -10.03 -5.47 29.53
C VAL A 1035 -10.11 -6.90 30.03
N LEU A 1036 -11.31 -7.33 30.44
CA LEU A 1036 -11.58 -8.70 30.87
C LEU A 1036 -12.63 -9.32 29.95
N GLU A 1037 -12.37 -10.56 29.52
CA GLU A 1037 -13.29 -11.36 28.72
C GLU A 1037 -14.03 -12.35 29.61
N LEU A 1038 -15.32 -12.53 29.35
CA LEU A 1038 -16.23 -13.36 30.13
C LEU A 1038 -16.86 -14.47 29.29
N CYS A 1039 -17.01 -15.64 29.89
CA CYS A 1039 -18.09 -16.56 29.53
C CYS A 1039 -18.99 -16.68 30.75
N CYS A 1040 -20.30 -16.69 30.54
CA CYS A 1040 -21.27 -16.71 31.62
C CYS A 1040 -22.52 -17.47 31.21
N ASN A 1041 -23.19 -18.01 32.21
CA ASN A 1041 -24.50 -18.59 32.05
C ASN A 1041 -25.58 -17.56 32.39
N ASP A 1042 -26.70 -17.70 31.72
CA ASP A 1042 -27.93 -17.00 32.06
C ASP A 1042 -28.70 -17.70 33.22
N GLU A 1043 -29.84 -17.16 33.65
CA GLU A 1043 -30.67 -17.66 34.76
C GLU A 1043 -31.26 -19.03 34.44
N SER A 1044 -31.31 -19.42 33.16
CA SER A 1044 -31.72 -20.75 32.71
C SER A 1044 -30.57 -21.78 32.76
N GLY A 1045 -29.34 -21.32 32.97
CA GLY A 1045 -28.14 -22.13 33.05
C GLY A 1045 -27.49 -22.39 31.69
N GLU A 1046 -27.94 -21.72 30.63
CA GLU A 1046 -27.36 -21.81 29.29
C GLU A 1046 -26.21 -20.81 29.10
N ASP A 1047 -25.16 -21.23 28.39
CA ASP A 1047 -24.00 -20.37 28.11
C ASP A 1047 -24.39 -19.27 27.11
N VAL A 1048 -24.02 -18.03 27.42
CA VAL A 1048 -24.40 -16.86 26.63
C VAL A 1048 -23.21 -15.93 26.41
N GLU A 1049 -23.11 -15.39 25.19
CA GLU A 1049 -22.11 -14.38 24.84
C GLU A 1049 -22.53 -12.99 25.32
N VAL A 1050 -21.60 -12.28 25.95
CA VAL A 1050 -21.86 -10.98 26.58
C VAL A 1050 -20.73 -9.99 26.26
N PRO A 1051 -20.96 -8.68 26.43
CA PRO A 1051 -19.92 -7.68 26.26
C PRO A 1051 -18.69 -7.94 27.15
N TYR A 1052 -17.51 -7.50 26.70
CA TYR A 1052 -16.32 -7.47 27.53
C TYR A 1052 -16.46 -6.46 28.69
N VAL A 1053 -15.56 -6.56 29.68
CA VAL A 1053 -15.52 -5.66 30.83
C VAL A 1053 -14.36 -4.68 30.73
N ARG A 1054 -14.64 -3.39 30.89
CA ARG A 1054 -13.65 -2.37 31.22
C ARG A 1054 -13.58 -2.24 32.75
N TYR A 1055 -12.58 -2.87 33.35
CA TYR A 1055 -12.30 -2.79 34.77
C TYR A 1055 -11.37 -1.62 35.07
N THR A 1056 -11.90 -0.53 35.60
CA THR A 1056 -11.13 0.70 35.87
C THR A 1056 -10.45 0.59 37.23
N ILE A 1057 -9.11 0.51 37.25
CA ILE A 1057 -8.32 0.28 38.47
C ILE A 1057 -8.38 1.50 39.40
N ARG A 1058 -8.48 2.72 38.85
CA ARG A 1058 -8.46 3.98 39.60
C ARG A 1058 -9.43 5.01 39.05
#